data_AF-A0A847HPG1-F1
#
_entry.id   AF-A0A847HPG1-F1
#
_cell.length_a   1.000
_cell.length_b   1.000
_cell.length_c   1.000
_cell.angle_alpha   90.00
_cell.angle_beta   90.00
_cell.angle_gamma   90.00
#
_symmetry.space_group_name_H-M   'P 1'
#
loop_
_entity.id
_entity.type
_entity.pdbx_description
1 polymer ?
#
loop_
_entity_poly.entity_id
_entity_poly.type
_entity_poly.pdbx_seq_one_letter_code
_entity_poly.pdbx_strand_id
1 'polypeptide(L)'
;MYRLVAVLTVLFAVVCCSTPLPAQVVQTGVRMLHYPIGVDSHFLIRAVQPDNDDHYWYYRSRPVRIKDQRKGEWISSYVHYNWQSDRMHYEVFAWGKLAGKGDALKGRFQIASSDKLRDLAVDEISENQLARLICAGAETGRVLTGIPAYKNWAQLSQNELQRWQPLLAYLGSDNSRRFTRGGGRDLDLYSVFTGISAIRETLQTDVELGGRAPQIDRFCAANLRVIQGAVEMYNMDHATMMDELDIDKLVEGGYLKTRVVCNSGSDYYGRNLTKNGMIRCPVHGDIENPTPDVDQKAAPGKLVEVSTLEGPKAPSHPWRKMIKNPQLALPQAYSLVPADCAFAHFPSYTAFRKAFDFFDEWAAAFGTLSGGESGNSNFSIEKRIKDQLLLKTDMLTKLFADLALSDIVFVAEDPFIFEGSAIAVLLKISNETLLREKLAMTAAEFCRENPSIKENTTVIGGRQVQAFTSPDFRFRSYRITEKGHQIICNSPVLLAKIIAVIDGKAPPLTEYLDLHYFYEHIEKNFAGPGRIFTFLSDAFIRKLIGPAYKIATKRRLECMRNTLLQSHEILVSGKLGAGAECPEGGAYEYVDGEIRCPHHRSFGRLTPVSELLPAGVTSEEAGSYKQFVAQYNQYFSQFFDPIGFVFTTEPEFRGRLLIMPLVENGVYSELQKNVRHQAMKPAPQLKTCIMKFGANLKAETLPLPGHWHNPQLSRRTELFRKWFTGCLWAQIADHPLLFQWDSNLMARGILGSLGGGRTADFAVLSPFLMSFFSPVMVSLELTDAEHYQAIIDFLQMEIDSARSMRGGFVSPEFSLSRLEENGVEMYVLSFDLFAIRKTYYLTCRDGFLLVASKKELFYELESPEEREKGAFTGNFNLVLYPKNIRLMRPDLLEIRARSQREACLENLKNIHFVSSFRPDQFKSSYQIVYGAAPNCPAGGKYSNELPVSCTVHGTISGGALKPVPDFFKGVGAISIQSFIDPEGFQSEVRFFPE
;
A
#
# COMPACT_ATOMS: atom_id res chain seq x y z
N MET A 1 9.19 44.76 -4.64
CA MET A 1 9.02 43.46 -5.34
C MET A 1 9.11 42.25 -4.39
N TYR A 2 10.20 42.05 -3.65
CA TYR A 2 10.36 40.93 -2.68
C TYR A 2 9.39 40.93 -1.46
N ARG A 3 8.81 42.09 -1.09
CA ARG A 3 7.78 42.20 -0.04
C ARG A 3 6.37 41.78 -0.47
N LEU A 4 6.15 41.58 -1.78
CA LEU A 4 4.86 41.23 -2.37
C LEU A 4 4.81 39.73 -2.72
N VAL A 5 5.94 39.19 -3.20
CA VAL A 5 6.20 37.74 -3.38
C VAL A 5 5.93 36.96 -2.09
N ALA A 6 6.02 37.65 -0.96
CA ALA A 6 5.86 37.17 0.39
C ALA A 6 4.47 36.66 0.79
N VAL A 7 3.48 37.52 0.57
CA VAL A 7 2.06 37.22 0.79
C VAL A 7 1.57 36.23 -0.27
N LEU A 8 2.17 36.28 -1.45
CA LEU A 8 1.98 35.29 -2.51
C LEU A 8 2.59 33.94 -2.14
N THR A 9 3.73 33.80 -1.46
CA THR A 9 4.35 32.45 -1.27
C THR A 9 3.47 31.47 -0.48
N VAL A 10 2.51 31.98 0.31
CA VAL A 10 1.51 31.17 1.04
C VAL A 10 0.18 31.02 0.27
N LEU A 11 -0.07 31.84 -0.75
CA LEU A 11 -1.25 31.78 -1.63
C LEU A 11 -0.96 31.25 -3.06
N PHE A 12 0.31 31.16 -3.47
CA PHE A 12 0.78 30.85 -4.83
C PHE A 12 1.43 29.48 -4.99
N ALA A 13 1.32 28.60 -3.99
CA ALA A 13 1.68 27.21 -4.22
C ALA A 13 0.86 26.56 -5.37
N VAL A 14 -0.25 27.17 -5.84
CA VAL A 14 -1.14 26.53 -6.85
C VAL A 14 -1.69 27.32 -8.03
N VAL A 15 -1.22 28.52 -8.34
CA VAL A 15 -1.42 28.99 -9.73
C VAL A 15 -0.26 28.52 -10.61
N CYS A 16 -0.44 27.32 -11.17
CA CYS A 16 0.22 26.80 -12.38
C CYS A 16 1.72 26.48 -12.25
N CYS A 17 2.08 25.20 -12.14
CA CYS A 17 2.44 24.43 -13.34
C CYS A 17 3.21 25.28 -14.37
N SER A 18 4.52 25.44 -14.16
CA SER A 18 5.46 25.77 -15.24
C SER A 18 6.76 24.99 -15.06
N THR A 19 6.64 23.65 -15.07
CA THR A 19 7.57 22.94 -15.92
C THR A 19 7.22 23.33 -17.35
N PRO A 20 8.20 23.67 -18.22
CA PRO A 20 7.94 23.57 -19.64
C PRO A 20 7.65 22.09 -19.87
N LEU A 21 6.37 21.73 -19.99
CA LEU A 21 6.01 20.55 -20.76
C LEU A 21 6.63 20.82 -22.13
N PRO A 22 7.66 20.07 -22.59
CA PRO A 22 7.96 20.09 -23.99
C PRO A 22 6.64 19.76 -24.68
N ALA A 23 6.17 20.65 -25.52
CA ALA A 23 5.06 20.40 -26.42
C ALA A 23 5.51 19.27 -27.36
N GLN A 24 5.45 18.03 -26.87
CA GLN A 24 5.25 16.91 -27.73
C GLN A 24 3.80 17.03 -28.18
N VAL A 25 3.64 17.47 -29.42
CA VAL A 25 2.46 17.22 -30.21
C VAL A 25 2.32 15.70 -30.32
N VAL A 26 1.74 15.09 -29.28
CA VAL A 26 1.21 13.73 -29.37
C VAL A 26 -0.08 13.90 -30.13
N GLN A 27 -0.11 13.43 -31.37
CA GLN A 27 -1.37 13.22 -32.08
C GLN A 27 -2.25 12.31 -31.22
N THR A 28 -3.25 12.92 -30.58
CA THR A 28 -4.39 12.25 -29.96
C THR A 28 -5.23 11.65 -31.09
N GLY A 29 -5.45 10.32 -31.05
CA GLY A 29 -6.43 9.75 -31.97
C GLY A 29 -6.52 8.22 -32.03
N VAL A 30 -5.45 7.48 -31.72
CA VAL A 30 -5.53 6.01 -31.80
C VAL A 30 -4.83 5.38 -30.60
N ARG A 31 -5.56 5.20 -29.49
CA ARG A 31 -5.20 4.10 -28.57
C ARG A 31 -5.29 2.82 -29.40
N MET A 32 -4.22 2.04 -29.48
CA MET A 32 -4.28 0.71 -30.11
C MET A 32 -5.14 -0.20 -29.22
N LEU A 33 -6.45 -0.15 -29.42
CA LEU A 33 -7.41 -1.08 -28.85
C LEU A 33 -7.43 -2.27 -29.80
N HIS A 34 -6.88 -3.41 -29.39
CA HIS A 34 -6.83 -4.64 -30.20
C HIS A 34 -8.11 -5.47 -30.06
N TYR A 35 -9.25 -4.80 -29.87
CA TYR A 35 -10.53 -5.47 -29.62
C TYR A 35 -11.53 -5.16 -30.72
N PRO A 36 -12.50 -6.04 -30.96
CA PRO A 36 -13.62 -5.69 -31.79
C PRO A 36 -14.41 -4.52 -31.20
N ILE A 37 -14.60 -3.48 -32.01
CA ILE A 37 -15.61 -2.44 -31.77
C ILE A 37 -16.73 -2.76 -32.76
N GLY A 38 -17.79 -3.42 -32.30
CA GLY A 38 -18.84 -3.93 -33.19
C GLY A 38 -18.39 -5.17 -33.98
N VAL A 39 -18.59 -5.16 -35.30
CA VAL A 39 -18.22 -6.28 -36.22
C VAL A 39 -16.77 -6.21 -36.71
N ASP A 40 -16.03 -5.14 -36.42
CA ASP A 40 -14.67 -4.94 -36.92
C ASP A 40 -13.64 -5.27 -35.84
N SER A 41 -12.65 -6.12 -36.15
CA SER A 41 -11.52 -6.48 -35.27
C SER A 41 -10.31 -5.59 -35.56
N HIS A 42 -9.59 -5.11 -34.56
CA HIS A 42 -8.42 -4.26 -34.77
C HIS A 42 -7.12 -5.07 -34.72
N PHE A 43 -6.25 -4.92 -35.72
CA PHE A 43 -4.92 -5.57 -35.76
C PHE A 43 -3.79 -4.58 -35.61
N LEU A 44 -2.69 -5.05 -35.03
CA LEU A 44 -1.42 -4.33 -35.02
C LEU A 44 -0.73 -4.54 -36.37
N ILE A 45 -0.34 -3.46 -37.03
CA ILE A 45 0.44 -3.51 -38.27
C ILE A 45 1.76 -2.78 -38.06
N ARG A 46 2.87 -3.50 -38.25
CA ARG A 46 4.21 -2.92 -38.37
C ARG A 46 4.50 -2.70 -39.84
N ALA A 47 4.97 -1.50 -40.18
CA ALA A 47 5.48 -1.19 -41.51
C ALA A 47 7.01 -0.97 -41.45
N VAL A 48 7.74 -1.56 -42.39
CA VAL A 48 9.21 -1.52 -42.49
C VAL A 48 9.60 -1.01 -43.88
N GLN A 49 10.49 0.00 -43.94
CA GLN A 49 11.02 0.50 -45.21
C GLN A 49 12.36 -0.18 -45.51
N PRO A 50 12.59 -0.77 -46.71
CA PRO A 50 13.79 -1.58 -46.99
C PRO A 50 15.11 -0.80 -47.13
N ASP A 51 15.08 0.49 -47.51
CA ASP A 51 16.24 1.19 -48.11
C ASP A 51 17.03 2.14 -47.19
N ASN A 52 16.89 2.08 -45.85
CA ASN A 52 17.72 2.88 -44.94
C ASN A 52 18.25 2.02 -43.79
N ASP A 53 19.57 2.04 -43.57
CA ASP A 53 20.24 1.37 -42.44
C ASP A 53 19.66 1.82 -41.07
N ASP A 54 19.02 3.00 -41.03
CA ASP A 54 18.13 3.44 -39.96
C ASP A 54 16.71 2.93 -40.17
N HIS A 55 16.39 1.80 -39.54
CA HIS A 55 15.09 1.15 -39.60
C HIS A 55 13.99 2.05 -38.98
N TYR A 56 13.26 2.81 -39.80
CA TYR A 56 12.07 3.53 -39.35
C TYR A 56 10.92 2.54 -39.15
N TRP A 57 10.47 2.39 -37.90
CA TRP A 57 9.31 1.56 -37.56
C TRP A 57 8.07 2.41 -37.41
N TYR A 58 7.01 2.09 -38.17
CA TYR A 58 5.69 2.69 -37.98
C TYR A 58 4.69 1.64 -37.51
N TYR A 59 4.14 1.82 -36.31
CA TYR A 59 3.10 0.97 -35.75
C TYR A 59 1.74 1.67 -35.87
N ARG A 60 0.79 1.03 -36.57
CA ARG A 60 -0.61 1.49 -36.61
C ARG A 60 -1.55 0.34 -36.34
N SER A 61 -2.60 0.60 -35.57
CA SER A 61 -3.77 -0.26 -35.57
C SER A 61 -4.68 0.08 -36.76
N ARG A 62 -5.25 -0.93 -37.41
CA ARG A 62 -6.24 -0.76 -38.47
C ARG A 62 -7.45 -1.68 -38.23
N PRO A 63 -8.68 -1.20 -38.47
CA PRO A 63 -9.86 -2.06 -38.46
C PRO A 63 -9.76 -3.09 -39.59
N VAL A 64 -10.03 -4.35 -39.25
CA VAL A 64 -10.17 -5.47 -40.18
C VAL A 64 -11.48 -6.19 -39.95
N ARG A 65 -12.17 -6.47 -41.05
CA ARG A 65 -13.49 -7.11 -41.06
C ARG A 65 -13.42 -8.47 -41.77
N ILE A 66 -14.19 -9.45 -41.29
CA ILE A 66 -14.53 -10.64 -42.09
C ILE A 66 -15.81 -10.33 -42.90
N LYS A 67 -15.78 -10.62 -44.21
CA LYS A 67 -16.92 -10.42 -45.12
C LYS A 67 -18.23 -11.09 -44.66
N ASP A 68 -18.13 -12.23 -43.98
CA ASP A 68 -19.23 -13.13 -43.60
C ASP A 68 -19.11 -13.67 -42.16
N GLN A 69 -18.82 -12.81 -41.18
CA GLN A 69 -18.62 -13.21 -39.78
C GLN A 69 -19.89 -13.81 -39.15
N ARG A 70 -19.82 -15.05 -38.67
CA ARG A 70 -20.93 -15.74 -37.98
C ARG A 70 -21.01 -15.34 -36.51
N LYS A 71 -22.20 -15.51 -35.89
CA LYS A 71 -22.40 -15.25 -34.46
C LYS A 71 -21.52 -16.20 -33.62
N GLY A 72 -20.60 -15.63 -32.84
CA GLY A 72 -19.60 -16.39 -32.06
C GLY A 72 -18.32 -16.73 -32.83
N GLU A 73 -18.21 -16.36 -34.11
CA GLU A 73 -16.95 -16.39 -34.86
C GLU A 73 -16.16 -15.12 -34.51
N TRP A 74 -14.98 -15.30 -33.95
CA TRP A 74 -14.06 -14.21 -33.60
C TRP A 74 -12.82 -14.33 -34.45
N ILE A 75 -12.31 -13.21 -34.97
CA ILE A 75 -11.07 -13.27 -35.72
C ILE A 75 -9.93 -13.42 -34.75
N SER A 76 -9.20 -14.50 -34.95
CA SER A 76 -7.97 -14.75 -34.27
C SER A 76 -7.06 -15.52 -35.15
N SER A 77 -6.06 -14.82 -35.61
CA SER A 77 -5.12 -15.47 -36.45
C SER A 77 -3.80 -14.97 -35.94
N TYR A 78 -3.07 -15.90 -35.34
CA TYR A 78 -1.63 -15.86 -35.33
C TYR A 78 -1.21 -15.76 -36.80
N VAL A 79 -1.36 -14.59 -37.39
CA VAL A 79 -0.91 -14.33 -38.74
C VAL A 79 0.38 -13.62 -38.51
N HIS A 80 1.41 -14.19 -39.09
CA HIS A 80 2.53 -13.39 -39.52
C HIS A 80 2.28 -13.23 -41.01
N TYR A 81 1.64 -12.12 -41.40
CA TYR A 81 1.48 -11.83 -42.82
C TYR A 81 2.68 -11.02 -43.26
N ASN A 82 3.28 -11.41 -44.37
CA ASN A 82 4.43 -10.75 -44.95
C ASN A 82 4.00 -10.19 -46.31
N TRP A 83 3.69 -8.89 -46.37
CA TRP A 83 3.34 -8.23 -47.62
C TRP A 83 4.41 -7.25 -48.04
N GLN A 84 4.89 -7.40 -49.26
CA GLN A 84 5.84 -6.49 -49.87
C GLN A 84 5.11 -5.68 -50.95
N SER A 85 5.02 -4.37 -50.75
CA SER A 85 4.85 -3.42 -51.86
C SER A 85 6.23 -2.98 -52.34
N ASP A 86 6.33 -2.33 -53.50
CA ASP A 86 7.59 -1.84 -54.08
C ASP A 86 8.44 -0.97 -53.14
N ARG A 87 7.89 -0.46 -52.02
CA ARG A 87 8.58 0.44 -51.08
C ARG A 87 8.42 0.12 -49.59
N MET A 88 7.49 -0.75 -49.20
CA MET A 88 7.14 -0.98 -47.79
C MET A 88 6.77 -2.45 -47.56
N HIS A 89 7.27 -2.98 -46.45
CA HIS A 89 6.98 -4.31 -45.90
C HIS A 89 6.03 -4.21 -44.72
N TYR A 90 5.00 -5.06 -44.64
CA TYR A 90 3.98 -5.03 -43.58
C TYR A 90 3.87 -6.35 -42.83
N GLU A 91 3.87 -6.30 -41.49
CA GLU A 91 3.62 -7.43 -40.58
C GLU A 91 2.34 -7.18 -39.76
N VAL A 92 1.33 -8.05 -39.87
CA VAL A 92 0.00 -7.91 -39.21
C VAL A 92 -0.15 -8.94 -38.08
N PHE A 93 -0.53 -8.54 -36.87
CA PHE A 93 -0.71 -9.41 -35.69
C PHE A 93 -2.17 -9.43 -35.18
N ALA A 94 -2.71 -10.62 -34.88
CA ALA A 94 -4.06 -10.82 -34.32
C ALA A 94 -4.15 -12.00 -33.33
N TRP A 95 -5.21 -12.07 -32.49
CA TRP A 95 -5.34 -13.07 -31.41
C TRP A 95 -6.81 -13.50 -31.06
N GLY A 96 -7.00 -14.72 -30.51
CA GLY A 96 -8.28 -15.38 -30.10
C GLY A 96 -8.45 -16.87 -30.57
N LYS A 97 -9.70 -17.37 -30.77
CA LYS A 97 -10.03 -18.73 -31.31
C LYS A 97 -10.95 -18.68 -32.57
N LEU A 98 -10.48 -19.18 -33.72
CA LEU A 98 -11.25 -19.30 -34.98
C LEU A 98 -11.76 -20.74 -35.16
N ALA A 99 -13.03 -20.90 -35.52
CA ALA A 99 -13.63 -22.20 -35.81
C ALA A 99 -13.37 -22.59 -37.27
N GLY A 100 -12.21 -23.17 -37.60
CA GLY A 100 -11.91 -23.71 -38.95
C GLY A 100 -10.42 -23.92 -39.26
N LYS A 101 -10.11 -24.67 -40.33
CA LYS A 101 -8.73 -24.84 -40.87
C LYS A 101 -8.29 -23.55 -41.59
N GLY A 102 -7.00 -23.20 -41.52
CA GLY A 102 -6.45 -21.92 -42.03
C GLY A 102 -6.77 -21.59 -43.49
N ASP A 103 -6.94 -22.58 -44.36
CA ASP A 103 -7.31 -22.38 -45.76
C ASP A 103 -8.72 -21.79 -45.94
N ALA A 104 -9.64 -22.03 -45.00
CA ALA A 104 -11.00 -21.49 -45.04
C ALA A 104 -11.08 -19.98 -44.75
N LEU A 105 -9.94 -19.34 -44.45
CA LEU A 105 -9.84 -17.92 -44.09
C LEU A 105 -9.21 -17.05 -45.18
N LYS A 106 -8.57 -17.66 -46.19
CA LYS A 106 -7.96 -16.93 -47.30
C LYS A 106 -9.00 -16.10 -48.05
N GLY A 107 -8.74 -14.81 -48.24
CA GLY A 107 -9.60 -13.89 -49.00
C GLY A 107 -10.87 -13.40 -48.28
N ARG A 108 -11.08 -13.77 -47.01
CA ARG A 108 -12.23 -13.33 -46.20
C ARG A 108 -11.99 -12.00 -45.47
N PHE A 109 -10.75 -11.51 -45.42
CA PHE A 109 -10.36 -10.32 -44.66
C PHE A 109 -10.40 -9.04 -45.48
N GLN A 110 -10.85 -7.95 -44.86
CA GLN A 110 -10.84 -6.61 -45.43
C GLN A 110 -10.24 -5.60 -44.45
N ILE A 111 -9.27 -4.79 -44.89
CA ILE A 111 -8.67 -3.73 -44.08
C ILE A 111 -9.23 -2.35 -44.44
N ALA A 112 -9.54 -1.55 -43.43
CA ALA A 112 -9.94 -0.16 -43.63
C ALA A 112 -8.71 0.74 -43.88
N SER A 113 -8.62 1.32 -45.06
CA SER A 113 -7.61 2.32 -45.44
C SER A 113 -8.29 3.56 -46.00
N SER A 114 -8.18 4.69 -45.28
CA SER A 114 -8.56 6.02 -45.77
C SER A 114 -9.95 6.03 -46.41
N ASP A 115 -10.95 5.54 -45.66
CA ASP A 115 -12.37 5.42 -46.02
C ASP A 115 -12.74 4.33 -47.05
N LYS A 116 -11.82 3.44 -47.42
CA LYS A 116 -12.09 2.27 -48.28
C LYS A 116 -11.74 0.96 -47.58
N LEU A 117 -12.61 -0.03 -47.70
CA LEU A 117 -12.30 -1.41 -47.37
C LEU A 117 -11.51 -2.02 -48.54
N ARG A 118 -10.33 -2.56 -48.25
CA ARG A 118 -9.51 -3.30 -49.22
C ARG A 118 -9.45 -4.77 -48.84
N ASP A 119 -9.67 -5.64 -49.80
CA ASP A 119 -9.47 -7.07 -49.62
C ASP A 119 -7.99 -7.35 -49.33
N LEU A 120 -7.75 -8.17 -48.30
CA LEU A 120 -6.43 -8.70 -47.99
C LEU A 120 -6.29 -10.07 -48.65
N ALA A 121 -5.39 -10.18 -49.63
CA ALA A 121 -4.83 -11.47 -50.01
C ALA A 121 -3.87 -11.91 -48.89
N VAL A 122 -4.02 -13.13 -48.39
CA VAL A 122 -3.17 -13.66 -47.33
C VAL A 122 -2.47 -14.89 -47.87
N ASP A 123 -1.16 -14.76 -48.13
CA ASP A 123 -0.35 -15.82 -48.75
C ASP A 123 -0.09 -16.98 -47.76
N GLU A 124 0.17 -16.65 -46.49
CA GLU A 124 0.47 -17.61 -45.42
C GLU A 124 -0.18 -17.20 -44.08
N ILE A 125 -0.68 -18.19 -43.34
CA ILE A 125 -1.24 -18.05 -41.98
C ILE A 125 -0.54 -19.08 -41.09
N SER A 126 0.21 -18.62 -40.08
CA SER A 126 1.08 -19.49 -39.26
C SER A 126 1.07 -19.14 -37.77
N GLU A 127 0.88 -20.13 -36.88
CA GLU A 127 0.96 -19.90 -35.43
C GLU A 127 2.31 -19.32 -34.99
N ASN A 128 2.30 -18.11 -34.43
CA ASN A 128 3.48 -17.38 -33.97
C ASN A 128 3.33 -17.02 -32.48
N GLN A 129 4.26 -17.52 -31.65
CA GLN A 129 4.25 -17.32 -30.21
C GLN A 129 4.55 -15.87 -29.81
N LEU A 130 5.43 -15.20 -30.54
CA LEU A 130 5.72 -13.77 -30.34
C LEU A 130 4.48 -12.92 -30.65
N ALA A 131 3.71 -13.27 -31.70
CA ALA A 131 2.44 -12.60 -31.98
C ALA A 131 1.46 -12.72 -30.80
N ARG A 132 1.34 -13.91 -30.20
CA ARG A 132 0.51 -14.13 -29.00
C ARG A 132 0.98 -13.27 -27.83
N LEU A 133 2.29 -13.19 -27.61
CA LEU A 133 2.90 -12.39 -26.55
C LEU A 133 2.60 -10.89 -26.73
N ILE A 134 2.78 -10.38 -27.95
CA ILE A 134 2.56 -8.98 -28.31
C ILE A 134 1.09 -8.61 -28.12
N CYS A 135 0.16 -9.42 -28.63
CA CYS A 135 -1.27 -9.15 -28.48
C CYS A 135 -1.73 -9.25 -27.02
N ALA A 136 -1.30 -10.28 -26.27
CA ALA A 136 -1.64 -10.41 -24.85
C ALA A 136 -1.08 -9.23 -24.03
N GLY A 137 0.16 -8.80 -24.31
CA GLY A 137 0.77 -7.63 -23.67
C GLY A 137 0.03 -6.34 -24.01
N ALA A 138 -0.35 -6.14 -25.27
CA ALA A 138 -1.06 -4.96 -25.73
C ALA A 138 -2.48 -4.84 -25.16
N GLU A 139 -3.22 -5.96 -25.04
CA GLU A 139 -4.61 -5.97 -24.55
C GLU A 139 -4.69 -5.89 -23.02
N THR A 140 -3.70 -6.45 -22.33
CA THR A 140 -3.63 -6.40 -20.86
C THR A 140 -2.87 -5.18 -20.34
N GLY A 141 -2.09 -4.51 -21.19
CA GLY A 141 -1.17 -3.43 -20.80
C GLY A 141 0.07 -3.93 -20.03
N ARG A 142 0.39 -5.23 -20.11
CA ARG A 142 1.45 -5.88 -19.33
C ARG A 142 2.72 -6.07 -20.14
N VAL A 143 3.87 -5.88 -19.49
CA VAL A 143 5.20 -6.16 -20.06
C VAL A 143 5.56 -7.62 -19.83
N LEU A 144 5.11 -8.51 -20.73
CA LEU A 144 5.31 -9.96 -20.60
C LEU A 144 6.75 -10.41 -20.90
N THR A 145 7.50 -9.66 -21.71
CA THR A 145 8.90 -9.96 -22.07
C THR A 145 9.87 -9.85 -20.90
N GLY A 146 9.48 -9.18 -19.81
CA GLY A 146 10.26 -9.11 -18.57
C GLY A 146 10.22 -10.40 -17.74
N ILE A 147 9.31 -11.33 -18.05
CA ILE A 147 9.16 -12.59 -17.32
C ILE A 147 9.85 -13.72 -18.13
N PRO A 148 10.85 -14.41 -17.56
CA PRO A 148 11.62 -15.44 -18.26
C PRO A 148 10.77 -16.52 -18.93
N ALA A 149 9.70 -16.97 -18.26
CA ALA A 149 8.78 -17.98 -18.77
C ALA A 149 8.26 -17.68 -20.18
N TYR A 150 7.78 -16.45 -20.41
CA TYR A 150 7.20 -16.08 -21.70
C TYR A 150 8.26 -15.80 -22.76
N LYS A 151 9.43 -15.28 -22.36
CA LYS A 151 10.58 -15.08 -23.26
C LYS A 151 11.09 -16.43 -23.80
N ASN A 152 11.26 -17.41 -22.89
CA ASN A 152 11.70 -18.75 -23.24
C ASN A 152 10.65 -19.50 -24.05
N TRP A 153 9.37 -19.37 -23.66
CA TRP A 153 8.25 -19.98 -24.37
C TRP A 153 8.15 -19.48 -25.82
N ALA A 154 8.38 -18.18 -26.06
CA ALA A 154 8.38 -17.58 -27.40
C ALA A 154 9.72 -17.74 -28.16
N GLN A 155 10.69 -18.47 -27.59
CA GLN A 155 12.00 -18.76 -28.19
C GLN A 155 12.79 -17.51 -28.63
N LEU A 156 12.63 -16.39 -27.93
CA LEU A 156 13.20 -15.11 -28.35
C LEU A 156 14.72 -15.06 -28.14
N SER A 157 15.47 -15.05 -29.24
CA SER A 157 16.91 -14.74 -29.21
C SER A 157 17.15 -13.29 -28.76
N GLN A 158 18.37 -12.97 -28.29
CA GLN A 158 18.70 -11.57 -27.94
C GLN A 158 18.57 -10.64 -29.15
N ASN A 159 18.94 -11.10 -30.35
CA ASN A 159 18.84 -10.33 -31.58
C ASN A 159 17.39 -10.06 -31.97
N GLU A 160 16.49 -11.04 -31.82
CA GLU A 160 15.06 -10.83 -32.04
C GLU A 160 14.48 -9.86 -31.01
N LEU A 161 14.88 -9.98 -29.74
CA LEU A 161 14.38 -9.09 -28.69
C LEU A 161 14.81 -7.64 -28.94
N GLN A 162 16.04 -7.41 -29.42
CA GLN A 162 16.50 -6.10 -29.88
C GLN A 162 15.70 -5.60 -31.11
N ARG A 163 15.44 -6.47 -32.09
CA ARG A 163 14.60 -6.14 -33.27
C ARG A 163 13.18 -5.68 -32.89
N TRP A 164 12.64 -6.21 -31.80
CA TRP A 164 11.28 -5.94 -31.33
C TRP A 164 11.21 -4.94 -30.17
N GLN A 165 12.36 -4.55 -29.60
CA GLN A 165 12.45 -3.66 -28.44
C GLN A 165 11.68 -2.34 -28.62
N PRO A 166 11.68 -1.67 -29.80
CA PRO A 166 10.92 -0.44 -30.00
C PRO A 166 9.40 -0.65 -29.89
N LEU A 167 8.87 -1.74 -30.45
CA LEU A 167 7.44 -2.09 -30.32
C LEU A 167 7.11 -2.44 -28.87
N LEU A 168 7.95 -3.25 -28.23
CA LEU A 168 7.75 -3.66 -26.84
C LEU A 168 7.84 -2.48 -25.87
N ALA A 169 8.69 -1.50 -26.15
CA ALA A 169 8.74 -0.23 -25.42
C ALA A 169 7.53 0.66 -25.71
N TYR A 170 6.99 0.64 -26.94
CA TYR A 170 5.77 1.36 -27.30
C TYR A 170 4.51 0.76 -26.67
N LEU A 171 4.43 -0.58 -26.58
CA LEU A 171 3.36 -1.31 -25.91
C LEU A 171 3.51 -1.29 -24.38
N GLY A 172 4.74 -1.21 -23.89
CA GLY A 172 5.05 -0.99 -22.49
C GLY A 172 4.60 0.40 -22.07
N SER A 173 3.42 0.49 -21.46
CA SER A 173 2.84 1.77 -21.07
C SER A 173 3.81 2.66 -20.26
N ASP A 174 3.84 3.96 -20.55
CA ASP A 174 4.40 5.00 -19.65
C ASP A 174 3.73 4.97 -18.25
N ASN A 175 2.56 4.34 -18.12
CA ASN A 175 1.92 4.05 -16.84
C ASN A 175 2.73 3.06 -15.98
N SER A 176 3.55 2.18 -16.56
CA SER A 176 4.43 1.31 -15.78
C SER A 176 5.44 2.12 -14.97
N ARG A 177 5.92 3.28 -15.47
CA ARG A 177 6.79 4.19 -14.70
C ARG A 177 6.04 4.95 -13.60
N ARG A 178 4.72 5.17 -13.73
CA ARG A 178 3.88 5.71 -12.65
C ARG A 178 3.54 4.66 -11.60
N PHE A 179 3.37 3.40 -11.99
CA PHE A 179 3.09 2.30 -11.06
C PHE A 179 4.33 1.75 -10.35
N THR A 180 5.51 1.76 -10.98
CA THR A 180 6.75 1.29 -10.32
C THR A 180 7.35 2.29 -9.33
N ARG A 181 6.84 3.53 -9.27
CA ARG A 181 7.20 4.48 -8.20
C ARG A 181 6.17 4.54 -7.08
N GLY A 182 5.11 3.75 -7.18
CA GLY A 182 4.14 3.50 -6.13
C GLY A 182 4.13 2.01 -5.79
N GLY A 183 5.24 1.50 -5.25
CA GLY A 183 5.32 0.17 -4.66
C GLY A 183 4.55 0.04 -3.35
N GLY A 184 3.37 0.67 -3.24
CA GLY A 184 2.40 0.39 -2.19
C GLY A 184 1.38 -0.57 -2.79
N ARG A 185 1.35 -1.80 -2.28
CA ARG A 185 0.13 -2.60 -2.39
C ARG A 185 -0.98 -1.73 -1.83
N ASP A 186 -2.09 -1.56 -2.54
CA ASP A 186 -3.19 -0.71 -2.09
C ASP A 186 -3.54 -1.02 -0.62
N LEU A 187 -3.27 -0.05 0.25
CA LEU A 187 -3.69 -0.01 1.63
C LEU A 187 -5.22 0.08 1.62
N ASP A 188 -5.88 -1.07 1.68
CA ASP A 188 -7.30 -1.14 2.02
C ASP A 188 -7.51 -0.48 3.40
N LEU A 189 -8.59 0.28 3.62
CA LEU A 189 -8.85 0.91 4.92
C LEU A 189 -8.86 -0.13 6.06
N TYR A 190 -9.30 -1.36 5.76
CA TYR A 190 -9.23 -2.49 6.69
C TYR A 190 -7.79 -2.83 7.11
N SER A 191 -6.83 -2.65 6.20
CA SER A 191 -5.40 -2.89 6.39
C SER A 191 -4.71 -1.77 7.21
N VAL A 192 -5.22 -0.53 7.09
CA VAL A 192 -4.80 0.64 7.89
C VAL A 192 -5.39 0.58 9.30
N PHE A 193 -6.68 0.25 9.43
CA PHE A 193 -7.35 0.13 10.73
C PHE A 193 -6.84 -1.03 11.57
N THR A 194 -6.30 -2.08 10.95
CA THR A 194 -5.73 -3.21 11.69
C THR A 194 -4.32 -2.95 12.20
N GLY A 195 -3.62 -1.85 11.83
CA GLY A 195 -2.23 -1.52 12.22
C GLY A 195 -1.17 -2.49 11.68
N ILE A 196 -1.54 -3.75 11.54
CA ILE A 196 -0.83 -4.91 11.02
C ILE A 196 -0.28 -4.68 9.61
N SER A 197 -0.92 -3.87 8.76
CA SER A 197 -0.42 -3.66 7.39
C SER A 197 0.55 -2.50 7.25
N ALA A 198 0.43 -1.43 8.03
CA ALA A 198 1.49 -0.42 8.14
C ALA A 198 2.77 -1.05 8.71
N ILE A 199 2.61 -1.96 9.68
CA ILE A 199 3.67 -2.83 10.20
C ILE A 199 4.17 -3.80 9.12
N ARG A 200 3.29 -4.44 8.35
CA ARG A 200 3.68 -5.31 7.22
C ARG A 200 4.48 -4.54 6.18
N GLU A 201 4.08 -3.33 5.81
CA GLU A 201 4.79 -2.48 4.87
C GLU A 201 6.12 -2.00 5.46
N THR A 202 6.19 -1.48 6.69
CA THR A 202 7.48 -1.10 7.32
C THR A 202 8.42 -2.30 7.57
N LEU A 203 7.86 -3.49 7.82
CA LEU A 203 8.62 -4.74 7.88
C LEU A 203 9.05 -5.23 6.49
N GLN A 204 8.40 -4.77 5.43
CA GLN A 204 8.71 -5.09 4.03
C GLN A 204 9.47 -3.98 3.28
N THR A 205 9.61 -2.76 3.83
CA THR A 205 10.09 -1.55 3.12
C THR A 205 11.58 -1.54 2.77
N ASP A 206 12.30 -2.65 2.87
CA ASP A 206 13.64 -2.79 2.28
C ASP A 206 13.71 -3.91 1.23
N VAL A 207 12.59 -4.25 0.58
CA VAL A 207 12.58 -5.15 -0.58
C VAL A 207 12.15 -4.39 -1.83
N GLU A 208 12.81 -3.25 -2.11
CA GLU A 208 12.84 -2.70 -3.47
C GLU A 208 13.65 -3.62 -4.38
N LEU A 209 12.98 -4.61 -4.99
CA LEU A 209 13.57 -5.42 -6.06
C LEU A 209 12.89 -5.08 -7.38
N GLY A 210 13.21 -3.89 -7.88
CA GLY A 210 13.00 -3.57 -9.29
C GLY A 210 13.88 -4.45 -10.16
N GLY A 211 13.26 -5.24 -11.04
CA GLY A 211 13.94 -6.10 -12.02
C GLY A 211 14.76 -5.27 -13.01
N ARG A 212 16.02 -4.99 -12.66
CA ARG A 212 17.07 -4.66 -13.62
C ARG A 212 18.03 -5.83 -13.71
N ALA A 213 18.67 -5.95 -14.89
CA ALA A 213 19.83 -6.82 -15.14
C ALA A 213 20.77 -6.87 -13.92
N PRO A 214 21.51 -7.97 -13.67
CA PRO A 214 22.36 -8.11 -12.48
C PRO A 214 23.06 -6.78 -12.21
N GLN A 215 22.66 -6.08 -11.15
CA GLN A 215 23.30 -4.84 -10.77
C GLN A 215 24.24 -5.22 -9.65
N ILE A 216 25.52 -4.86 -9.81
CA ILE A 216 26.48 -4.96 -8.72
C ILE A 216 25.88 -4.25 -7.49
N ASP A 217 26.00 -4.91 -6.33
CA ASP A 217 25.51 -4.39 -5.07
C ASP A 217 25.92 -2.91 -4.91
N ARG A 218 25.01 -2.02 -4.48
CA ARG A 218 25.28 -0.56 -4.46
C ARG A 218 26.50 -0.22 -3.60
N PHE A 219 26.73 -0.98 -2.53
CA PHE A 219 27.92 -0.85 -1.68
C PHE A 219 29.16 -1.37 -2.37
N CYS A 220 29.10 -2.56 -2.97
CA CYS A 220 30.19 -3.10 -3.77
C CYS A 220 30.57 -2.13 -4.91
N ALA A 221 29.59 -1.54 -5.59
CA ALA A 221 29.81 -0.54 -6.63
C ALA A 221 30.46 0.75 -6.10
N ALA A 222 30.01 1.23 -4.93
CA ALA A 222 30.62 2.39 -4.28
C ALA A 222 32.06 2.10 -3.84
N ASN A 223 32.30 0.95 -3.23
CA ASN A 223 33.62 0.49 -2.81
C ASN A 223 34.55 0.33 -4.01
N LEU A 224 34.10 -0.29 -5.11
CA LEU A 224 34.87 -0.39 -6.33
C LEU A 224 35.27 0.98 -6.87
N ARG A 225 34.35 1.97 -6.90
CA ARG A 225 34.68 3.35 -7.30
C ARG A 225 35.69 4.02 -6.37
N VAL A 226 35.56 3.81 -5.06
CA VAL A 226 36.47 4.38 -4.06
C VAL A 226 37.87 3.78 -4.20
N ILE A 227 37.97 2.46 -4.37
CA ILE A 227 39.25 1.78 -4.58
C ILE A 227 39.85 2.20 -5.93
N GLN A 228 39.04 2.31 -7.00
CA GLN A 228 39.48 2.81 -8.30
C GLN A 228 40.10 4.21 -8.17
N GLY A 229 39.41 5.14 -7.53
CA GLY A 229 39.94 6.49 -7.29
C GLY A 229 41.19 6.50 -6.41
N ALA A 230 41.29 5.62 -5.42
CA ALA A 230 42.49 5.49 -4.58
C ALA A 230 43.70 4.98 -5.37
N VAL A 231 43.51 4.01 -6.25
CA VAL A 231 44.57 3.51 -7.16
C VAL A 231 44.99 4.60 -8.14
N GLU A 232 44.05 5.36 -8.70
CA GLU A 232 44.34 6.48 -9.60
C GLU A 232 45.19 7.56 -8.91
N MET A 233 44.80 7.98 -7.70
CA MET A 233 45.58 8.93 -6.91
C MET A 233 46.98 8.38 -6.56
N TYR A 234 47.06 7.10 -6.14
CA TYR A 234 48.34 6.44 -5.86
C TYR A 234 49.27 6.46 -7.09
N ASN A 235 48.74 6.14 -8.27
CA ASN A 235 49.49 6.09 -9.52
C ASN A 235 49.92 7.47 -10.02
N MET A 236 49.21 8.54 -9.64
CA MET A 236 49.63 9.92 -9.93
C MET A 236 50.82 10.37 -9.08
N ASP A 237 50.91 9.88 -7.84
CA ASP A 237 51.91 10.32 -6.86
C ASP A 237 53.21 9.49 -6.90
N HIS A 238 53.21 8.34 -7.60
CA HIS A 238 54.33 7.40 -7.58
C HIS A 238 54.90 7.13 -8.98
N ALA A 239 56.24 7.10 -9.07
CA ALA A 239 56.94 6.76 -10.31
C ALA A 239 56.74 5.30 -10.76
N THR A 240 56.42 4.41 -9.83
CA THR A 240 56.06 3.01 -10.11
C THR A 240 54.57 2.83 -9.83
N MET A 241 53.79 2.66 -10.89
CA MET A 241 52.34 2.48 -10.79
C MET A 241 51.99 1.10 -10.22
N MET A 242 50.88 1.04 -9.49
CA MET A 242 50.26 -0.17 -8.94
C MET A 242 49.60 -0.96 -10.09
N ASP A 243 50.18 -2.12 -10.43
CA ASP A 243 49.68 -3.00 -11.49
C ASP A 243 48.74 -4.11 -10.98
N GLU A 244 48.98 -4.59 -9.75
CA GLU A 244 48.08 -5.45 -9.00
C GLU A 244 47.55 -4.71 -7.76
N LEU A 245 46.27 -4.92 -7.44
CA LEU A 245 45.63 -4.20 -6.33
C LEU A 245 46.24 -4.60 -4.98
N ASP A 246 46.78 -3.61 -4.26
CA ASP A 246 47.26 -3.75 -2.89
C ASP A 246 46.54 -2.74 -1.98
N ILE A 247 45.49 -3.20 -1.29
CA ILE A 247 44.65 -2.33 -0.44
C ILE A 247 45.42 -1.87 0.79
N ASP A 248 46.31 -2.69 1.35
CA ASP A 248 47.06 -2.31 2.56
C ASP A 248 48.01 -1.15 2.26
N LYS A 249 48.67 -1.18 1.10
CA LYS A 249 49.50 -0.08 0.61
C LYS A 249 48.71 1.23 0.39
N LEU A 250 47.46 1.13 -0.08
CA LEU A 250 46.59 2.30 -0.23
C LEU A 250 46.14 2.88 1.11
N VAL A 251 45.97 2.05 2.14
CA VAL A 251 45.63 2.49 3.50
C VAL A 251 46.84 3.13 4.18
N GLU A 252 48.01 2.48 4.13
CA GLU A 252 49.26 3.00 4.68
C GLU A 252 49.68 4.32 4.02
N GLY A 253 49.48 4.44 2.70
CA GLY A 253 49.72 5.66 1.93
C GLY A 253 48.67 6.77 2.13
N GLY A 254 47.62 6.53 2.92
CA GLY A 254 46.57 7.51 3.20
C GLY A 254 45.56 7.74 2.06
N TYR A 255 45.63 6.98 0.97
CA TYR A 255 44.69 7.02 -0.16
C TYR A 255 43.34 6.39 0.18
N LEU A 256 43.33 5.46 1.15
CA LEU A 256 42.13 4.91 1.78
C LEU A 256 42.19 5.13 3.29
N LYS A 257 41.06 5.55 3.88
CA LYS A 257 40.98 5.75 5.35
C LYS A 257 41.01 4.44 6.14
N THR A 258 40.44 3.38 5.56
CA THR A 258 40.27 2.07 6.19
C THR A 258 40.26 1.00 5.10
N ARG A 259 40.65 -0.24 5.44
CA ARG A 259 40.54 -1.39 4.53
C ARG A 259 39.07 -1.61 4.14
N VAL A 260 38.83 -1.73 2.84
CA VAL A 260 37.48 -1.89 2.27
C VAL A 260 37.32 -3.35 1.84
N VAL A 261 36.27 -4.03 2.32
CA VAL A 261 35.98 -5.44 2.00
C VAL A 261 34.56 -5.54 1.43
N CYS A 262 34.30 -6.53 0.59
CA CYS A 262 32.94 -6.77 0.10
C CYS A 262 32.01 -7.25 1.22
N ASN A 263 30.71 -6.99 1.11
CA ASN A 263 29.70 -7.50 2.07
C ASN A 263 29.64 -9.03 2.10
N SER A 264 30.09 -9.71 1.04
CA SER A 264 30.26 -11.17 1.03
C SER A 264 31.43 -11.66 1.90
N GLY A 265 32.26 -10.76 2.41
CA GLY A 265 33.51 -11.06 3.10
C GLY A 265 34.70 -11.28 2.15
N SER A 266 34.50 -11.13 0.83
CA SER A 266 35.56 -11.30 -0.17
C SER A 266 36.41 -10.04 -0.31
N ASP A 267 37.73 -10.21 -0.42
CA ASP A 267 38.64 -9.13 -0.82
C ASP A 267 38.43 -8.79 -2.30
N TYR A 268 38.58 -7.51 -2.62
CA TYR A 268 38.64 -7.04 -4.00
C TYR A 268 40.01 -7.38 -4.60
N TYR A 269 40.05 -7.58 -5.91
CA TYR A 269 41.30 -7.78 -6.62
C TYR A 269 41.32 -6.97 -7.92
N GLY A 270 42.50 -6.67 -8.41
CA GLY A 270 42.71 -6.01 -9.69
C GLY A 270 44.05 -6.44 -10.26
N ARG A 271 44.10 -6.69 -11.57
CA ARG A 271 45.33 -7.06 -12.30
C ARG A 271 45.42 -6.23 -13.57
N ASN A 272 46.63 -5.92 -14.02
CA ASN A 272 46.89 -5.04 -15.16
C ASN A 272 46.29 -3.63 -14.99
N LEU A 273 46.28 -3.10 -13.77
CA LEU A 273 45.70 -1.79 -13.42
C LEU A 273 46.44 -0.61 -14.08
N THR A 274 47.65 -0.85 -14.61
CA THR A 274 48.39 0.15 -15.41
C THR A 274 47.92 0.28 -16.87
N LYS A 275 47.03 -0.61 -17.32
CA LYS A 275 46.48 -0.63 -18.69
C LYS A 275 44.96 -0.54 -18.67
N ASN A 276 44.28 -1.65 -18.96
CA ASN A 276 42.81 -1.76 -19.03
C ASN A 276 42.25 -2.65 -17.92
N GLY A 277 43.05 -2.98 -16.92
CA GLY A 277 42.61 -3.78 -15.78
C GLY A 277 41.54 -3.05 -14.98
N MET A 278 40.48 -3.77 -14.61
CA MET A 278 39.44 -3.25 -13.73
C MET A 278 39.52 -3.94 -12.37
N ILE A 279 39.18 -3.20 -11.32
CA ILE A 279 39.03 -3.76 -9.99
C ILE A 279 37.72 -4.56 -9.99
N ARG A 280 37.81 -5.81 -9.54
CA ARG A 280 36.73 -6.79 -9.54
C ARG A 280 36.48 -7.31 -8.14
N CYS A 281 35.22 -7.57 -7.85
CA CYS A 281 34.78 -8.37 -6.72
C CYS A 281 34.56 -9.82 -7.21
N PRO A 282 35.13 -10.85 -6.53
CA PRO A 282 34.92 -12.25 -6.92
C PRO A 282 33.45 -12.67 -6.97
N VAL A 283 32.62 -12.07 -6.11
CA VAL A 283 31.20 -12.44 -5.92
C VAL A 283 30.26 -11.57 -6.75
N HIS A 284 30.59 -10.29 -6.98
CA HIS A 284 29.68 -9.35 -7.64
C HIS A 284 30.16 -8.84 -9.01
N GLY A 285 31.38 -9.19 -9.44
CA GLY A 285 31.98 -8.71 -10.68
C GLY A 285 32.56 -7.30 -10.56
N ASP A 286 32.55 -6.53 -11.65
CA ASP A 286 32.92 -5.11 -11.66
C ASP A 286 31.74 -4.19 -12.03
N ILE A 287 32.02 -2.89 -12.11
CA ILE A 287 31.03 -1.83 -12.37
C ILE A 287 30.40 -1.97 -13.77
N GLU A 288 31.16 -2.42 -14.77
CA GLU A 288 30.68 -2.53 -16.16
C GLU A 288 30.13 -3.92 -16.47
N ASN A 289 30.64 -4.95 -15.81
CA ASN A 289 30.30 -6.34 -15.95
C ASN A 289 30.07 -7.00 -14.56
N PRO A 290 28.83 -6.91 -14.04
CA PRO A 290 28.43 -7.42 -12.72
C PRO A 290 28.17 -8.93 -12.77
N THR A 291 29.17 -9.69 -13.22
CA THR A 291 29.16 -11.15 -13.26
C THR A 291 30.19 -11.73 -12.28
N PRO A 292 29.79 -12.66 -11.39
CA PRO A 292 30.72 -13.36 -10.51
C PRO A 292 31.76 -14.15 -11.31
N ASP A 293 32.94 -14.37 -10.74
CA ASP A 293 33.96 -15.17 -11.39
C ASP A 293 33.56 -16.66 -11.40
N VAL A 294 33.84 -17.34 -12.52
CA VAL A 294 33.33 -18.69 -12.84
C VAL A 294 33.76 -19.75 -11.80
N ASP A 295 34.86 -19.52 -11.09
CA ASP A 295 35.42 -20.42 -10.08
C ASP A 295 34.88 -20.16 -8.65
N GLN A 296 33.97 -19.20 -8.48
CA GLN A 296 33.30 -18.90 -7.20
C GLN A 296 31.77 -18.81 -7.35
N LYS A 297 31.13 -19.86 -7.91
CA LYS A 297 29.87 -20.30 -7.29
C LYS A 297 30.26 -20.63 -5.85
N ALA A 298 30.09 -19.66 -4.94
CA ALA A 298 30.62 -19.68 -3.58
C ALA A 298 30.57 -21.12 -3.04
N ALA A 299 31.74 -21.75 -2.86
CA ALA A 299 31.82 -22.92 -2.00
C ALA A 299 31.12 -22.48 -0.71
N PRO A 300 30.09 -23.19 -0.21
CA PRO A 300 29.25 -22.68 0.86
C PRO A 300 30.16 -22.31 2.02
N GLY A 301 30.36 -21.01 2.20
CA GLY A 301 31.16 -20.49 3.30
C GLY A 301 30.58 -21.04 4.59
N LYS A 302 31.42 -21.25 5.60
CA LYS A 302 30.96 -21.72 6.91
C LYS A 302 29.75 -20.87 7.34
N LEU A 303 28.62 -21.54 7.61
CA LEU A 303 27.40 -20.85 8.03
C LEU A 303 27.69 -20.01 9.28
N VAL A 304 27.19 -18.79 9.28
CA VAL A 304 27.22 -17.89 10.44
C VAL A 304 26.07 -18.28 11.34
N GLU A 305 26.35 -18.52 12.62
CA GLU A 305 25.31 -18.80 13.61
C GLU A 305 24.44 -17.55 13.83
N VAL A 306 23.12 -17.70 13.72
CA VAL A 306 22.17 -16.59 13.83
C VAL A 306 22.21 -15.93 15.21
N SER A 307 22.55 -16.69 16.25
CA SER A 307 22.76 -16.22 17.62
C SER A 307 23.85 -15.15 17.74
N THR A 308 24.79 -15.09 16.79
CA THR A 308 25.90 -14.11 16.79
C THR A 308 25.51 -12.77 16.16
N LEU A 309 24.33 -12.66 15.55
CA LEU A 309 23.86 -11.43 14.91
C LEU A 309 23.08 -10.57 15.91
N GLU A 310 23.52 -9.31 16.07
CA GLU A 310 22.83 -8.35 16.93
C GLU A 310 21.65 -7.69 16.21
N GLY A 311 20.52 -7.54 16.89
CA GLY A 311 19.38 -6.74 16.40
C GLY A 311 19.49 -5.25 16.73
N PRO A 312 18.50 -4.44 16.29
CA PRO A 312 18.44 -3.01 16.60
C PRO A 312 18.46 -2.71 18.11
N LYS A 313 19.18 -1.66 18.53
CA LYS A 313 19.50 -1.35 19.94
C LYS A 313 18.59 -0.30 20.59
N ALA A 314 17.34 -0.17 20.14
CA ALA A 314 16.42 0.82 20.72
C ALA A 314 16.11 0.50 22.21
N PRO A 315 16.31 1.44 23.15
CA PRO A 315 15.98 1.22 24.56
C PRO A 315 14.47 1.07 24.76
N SER A 316 14.03 0.22 25.69
CA SER A 316 12.62 0.17 26.12
C SER A 316 12.26 1.41 26.95
N HIS A 317 10.98 1.80 26.93
CA HIS A 317 10.47 2.86 27.80
C HIS A 317 10.66 2.54 29.29
N PRO A 318 10.80 3.56 30.16
CA PRO A 318 10.86 3.39 31.60
C PRO A 318 9.47 3.10 32.19
N TRP A 319 8.82 2.00 31.77
CA TRP A 319 7.43 1.66 32.09
C TRP A 319 7.07 1.77 33.57
N ARG A 320 7.98 1.35 34.46
CA ARG A 320 7.78 1.45 35.92
C ARG A 320 7.51 2.87 36.41
N LYS A 321 8.06 3.89 35.74
CA LYS A 321 7.85 5.30 36.07
C LYS A 321 6.55 5.84 35.46
N MET A 322 6.02 5.19 34.43
CA MET A 322 4.87 5.64 33.63
C MET A 322 3.55 5.05 34.10
N ILE A 323 3.57 3.83 34.65
CA ILE A 323 2.41 3.16 35.26
C ILE A 323 2.00 3.94 36.51
N LYS A 324 0.73 4.37 36.58
CA LYS A 324 0.20 5.13 37.72
C LYS A 324 -0.53 4.23 38.71
N ASN A 325 -1.11 3.12 38.24
CA ASN A 325 -1.78 2.12 39.07
C ASN A 325 -1.14 0.72 38.99
N PRO A 326 -0.01 0.46 39.66
CA PRO A 326 0.68 -0.83 39.59
C PRO A 326 -0.12 -2.05 40.09
N GLN A 327 -1.27 -1.84 40.73
CA GLN A 327 -2.12 -2.90 41.31
C GLN A 327 -3.28 -3.28 40.38
N LEU A 328 -3.33 -2.75 39.16
CA LEU A 328 -4.40 -3.04 38.21
C LEU A 328 -4.41 -4.52 37.82
N ALA A 329 -5.53 -5.20 38.09
CA ALA A 329 -5.69 -6.59 37.73
C ALA A 329 -5.89 -6.77 36.22
N LEU A 330 -4.97 -7.51 35.58
CA LEU A 330 -5.08 -7.88 34.17
C LEU A 330 -5.97 -9.13 34.01
N PRO A 331 -6.71 -9.27 32.88
CA PRO A 331 -7.48 -10.47 32.56
C PRO A 331 -6.63 -11.74 32.65
N GLN A 332 -7.18 -12.78 33.27
CA GLN A 332 -6.47 -14.06 33.46
C GLN A 332 -5.99 -14.67 32.15
N ALA A 333 -6.76 -14.52 31.06
CA ALA A 333 -6.39 -15.06 29.76
C ALA A 333 -5.04 -14.52 29.24
N TYR A 334 -4.63 -13.30 29.64
CA TYR A 334 -3.35 -12.72 29.21
C TYR A 334 -2.14 -13.42 29.83
N SER A 335 -2.32 -14.10 30.97
CA SER A 335 -1.27 -14.91 31.59
C SER A 335 -0.98 -16.21 30.83
N LEU A 336 -1.77 -16.53 29.81
CA LEU A 336 -1.56 -17.68 28.93
C LEU A 336 -0.88 -17.28 27.61
N VAL A 337 -0.77 -15.97 27.33
CA VAL A 337 -0.21 -15.44 26.08
C VAL A 337 1.31 -15.34 26.21
N PRO A 338 2.10 -15.94 25.31
CA PRO A 338 3.55 -15.74 25.28
C PRO A 338 3.90 -14.27 25.05
N ALA A 339 4.92 -13.78 25.75
CA ALA A 339 5.30 -12.36 25.70
C ALA A 339 5.65 -11.83 24.30
N ASP A 340 6.18 -12.69 23.44
CA ASP A 340 6.61 -12.37 22.09
C ASP A 340 5.48 -12.54 21.05
N CYS A 341 4.22 -12.61 21.46
CA CYS A 341 3.04 -12.77 20.59
C CYS A 341 2.12 -11.55 20.65
N ALA A 342 1.43 -11.28 19.54
CA ALA A 342 0.32 -10.32 19.52
C ALA A 342 -0.97 -11.03 19.92
N PHE A 343 -1.93 -10.29 20.49
CA PHE A 343 -3.25 -10.84 20.78
C PHE A 343 -4.39 -9.88 20.44
N ALA A 344 -5.57 -10.43 20.23
CA ALA A 344 -6.84 -9.72 20.15
C ALA A 344 -7.86 -10.39 21.11
N HIS A 345 -8.34 -9.65 22.10
CA HIS A 345 -9.27 -10.09 23.13
C HIS A 345 -10.66 -9.54 22.89
N PHE A 346 -11.61 -10.47 22.77
CA PHE A 346 -13.04 -10.20 22.70
C PHE A 346 -13.70 -10.66 24.01
N PRO A 347 -14.40 -9.76 24.73
CA PRO A 347 -14.99 -10.05 26.04
C PRO A 347 -16.30 -10.85 25.94
N SER A 348 -16.82 -11.05 24.73
CA SER A 348 -17.97 -11.90 24.49
C SER A 348 -18.07 -12.25 23.01
N TYR A 349 -18.88 -13.28 22.71
CA TYR A 349 -19.23 -13.56 21.33
C TYR A 349 -20.02 -12.44 20.67
N THR A 350 -20.91 -11.76 21.40
CA THR A 350 -21.67 -10.63 20.86
C THR A 350 -20.72 -9.52 20.40
N ALA A 351 -19.70 -9.21 21.20
CA ALA A 351 -18.68 -8.24 20.83
C ALA A 351 -17.90 -8.70 19.59
N PHE A 352 -17.48 -9.97 19.54
CA PHE A 352 -16.85 -10.56 18.36
C PHE A 352 -17.73 -10.43 17.11
N ARG A 353 -19.00 -10.87 17.15
CA ARG A 353 -19.93 -10.80 16.00
C ARG A 353 -20.14 -9.37 15.52
N LYS A 354 -20.46 -8.44 16.43
CA LYS A 354 -20.65 -7.02 16.10
C LYS A 354 -19.41 -6.38 15.50
N ALA A 355 -18.22 -6.76 15.96
CA ALA A 355 -16.97 -6.30 15.36
C ALA A 355 -16.86 -6.73 13.90
N PHE A 356 -17.10 -8.01 13.61
CA PHE A 356 -17.04 -8.55 12.25
C PHE A 356 -18.09 -7.90 11.34
N ASP A 357 -19.36 -7.83 11.78
CA ASP A 357 -20.44 -7.23 10.99
C ASP A 357 -20.14 -5.75 10.70
N PHE A 358 -19.64 -5.00 11.70
CA PHE A 358 -19.21 -3.62 11.52
C PHE A 358 -18.05 -3.50 10.52
N PHE A 359 -17.02 -4.32 10.65
CA PHE A 359 -15.89 -4.27 9.73
C PHE A 359 -16.31 -4.62 8.30
N ASP A 360 -17.21 -5.58 8.10
CA ASP A 360 -17.69 -5.92 6.76
C ASP A 360 -18.52 -4.78 6.14
N GLU A 361 -19.44 -4.18 6.90
CA GLU A 361 -20.29 -3.06 6.45
C GLU A 361 -19.47 -1.78 6.19
N TRP A 362 -18.55 -1.44 7.10
CA TRP A 362 -17.77 -0.21 7.02
C TRP A 362 -16.51 -0.33 6.17
N ALA A 363 -15.84 -1.47 6.10
CA ALA A 363 -14.77 -1.67 5.11
C ALA A 363 -15.34 -1.55 3.70
N ALA A 364 -16.57 -2.02 3.46
CA ALA A 364 -17.27 -1.75 2.22
C ALA A 364 -17.57 -0.26 2.02
N ALA A 365 -18.13 0.45 3.01
CA ALA A 365 -18.48 1.87 2.89
C ALA A 365 -17.26 2.81 2.75
N PHE A 366 -16.19 2.58 3.53
CA PHE A 366 -14.96 3.36 3.44
C PHE A 366 -14.04 2.93 2.33
N GLY A 367 -13.86 1.62 2.08
CA GLY A 367 -13.18 1.13 0.88
C GLY A 367 -13.84 1.66 -0.38
N THR A 368 -15.14 1.95 -0.31
CA THR A 368 -15.89 2.67 -1.36
C THR A 368 -15.54 4.16 -1.43
N LEU A 369 -15.49 4.86 -0.30
CA LEU A 369 -15.12 6.28 -0.21
C LEU A 369 -13.66 6.56 -0.56
N SER A 370 -12.77 5.64 -0.22
CA SER A 370 -11.33 5.75 -0.42
C SER A 370 -10.88 5.39 -1.84
N GLY A 371 -11.83 5.06 -2.72
CA GLY A 371 -11.55 4.56 -4.06
C GLY A 371 -10.95 3.14 -4.09
N GLY A 372 -10.81 2.51 -2.91
CA GLY A 372 -10.31 1.16 -2.76
C GLY A 372 -10.96 0.23 -3.78
N GLU A 373 -10.10 -0.52 -4.48
CA GLU A 373 -10.50 -1.56 -5.40
C GLU A 373 -11.33 -2.60 -4.63
N SER A 374 -12.64 -2.38 -4.58
CA SER A 374 -13.64 -3.39 -4.18
C SER A 374 -13.64 -4.64 -5.08
N GLY A 375 -12.61 -4.82 -5.90
CA GLY A 375 -12.42 -5.93 -6.81
C GLY A 375 -11.27 -6.88 -6.45
N ASN A 376 -10.51 -6.65 -5.37
CA ASN A 376 -9.51 -7.65 -4.98
C ASN A 376 -10.16 -8.80 -4.22
N SER A 377 -9.87 -9.99 -4.73
CA SER A 377 -10.38 -11.29 -4.29
C SER A 377 -10.56 -11.36 -2.79
N ASN A 378 -11.78 -11.68 -2.34
CA ASN A 378 -11.96 -12.34 -1.05
C ASN A 378 -10.99 -13.53 -1.03
N PHE A 379 -9.80 -13.39 -0.41
CA PHE A 379 -8.82 -14.46 -0.22
C PHE A 379 -9.35 -15.56 0.74
N SER A 380 -10.68 -15.59 0.92
CA SER A 380 -11.48 -16.38 1.84
C SER A 380 -10.74 -16.58 3.16
N ILE A 381 -10.15 -15.51 3.71
CA ILE A 381 -9.23 -15.56 4.86
C ILE A 381 -9.94 -16.18 6.04
N GLU A 382 -11.16 -15.67 6.31
CA GLU A 382 -12.03 -16.19 7.34
C GLU A 382 -12.27 -17.70 7.18
N LYS A 383 -12.70 -18.13 5.99
CA LYS A 383 -12.90 -19.56 5.68
C LYS A 383 -11.63 -20.37 5.88
N ARG A 384 -10.48 -19.89 5.42
CA ARG A 384 -9.20 -20.60 5.51
C ARG A 384 -8.72 -20.76 6.95
N ILE A 385 -8.81 -19.71 7.78
CA ILE A 385 -8.45 -19.78 9.20
C ILE A 385 -9.40 -20.74 9.92
N LYS A 386 -10.70 -20.66 9.61
CA LYS A 386 -11.73 -21.57 10.11
C LYS A 386 -11.45 -23.02 9.74
N ASP A 387 -11.13 -23.30 8.48
CA ASP A 387 -10.79 -24.63 7.99
C ASP A 387 -9.52 -25.15 8.69
N GLN A 388 -8.47 -24.33 8.82
CA GLN A 388 -7.24 -24.73 9.53
C GLN A 388 -7.50 -25.12 10.98
N LEU A 389 -8.34 -24.37 11.70
CA LEU A 389 -8.67 -24.62 13.10
C LEU A 389 -9.83 -25.62 13.31
N LEU A 390 -10.49 -26.05 12.22
CA LEU A 390 -11.71 -26.87 12.21
C LEU A 390 -12.89 -26.21 12.97
N LEU A 391 -13.23 -24.98 12.61
CA LEU A 391 -14.32 -24.16 13.19
C LEU A 391 -15.39 -23.80 12.13
N LYS A 392 -16.63 -24.32 12.20
CA LYS A 392 -17.72 -24.02 11.23
C LYS A 392 -18.51 -22.74 11.55
N THR A 393 -18.86 -21.95 10.52
CA THR A 393 -19.61 -20.66 10.63
C THR A 393 -20.97 -20.81 11.31
N ASP A 394 -21.80 -21.74 10.86
CA ASP A 394 -23.19 -21.90 11.32
C ASP A 394 -23.27 -22.46 12.76
N MET A 395 -22.17 -23.09 13.18
CA MET A 395 -22.02 -23.73 14.47
C MET A 395 -21.45 -22.76 15.49
N LEU A 396 -20.47 -21.92 15.16
CA LEU A 396 -20.01 -20.83 16.04
C LEU A 396 -21.20 -19.96 16.48
N THR A 397 -22.09 -19.56 15.57
CA THR A 397 -23.26 -18.74 15.94
C THR A 397 -24.22 -19.41 16.92
N LYS A 398 -24.42 -20.73 16.83
CA LYS A 398 -25.27 -21.48 17.80
C LYS A 398 -24.51 -21.87 19.07
N LEU A 399 -23.27 -22.35 18.93
CA LEU A 399 -22.34 -22.71 19.99
C LEU A 399 -22.10 -21.53 20.93
N PHE A 400 -21.77 -20.36 20.39
CA PHE A 400 -21.45 -19.20 21.20
C PHE A 400 -22.69 -18.47 21.76
N ALA A 401 -23.86 -18.60 21.12
CA ALA A 401 -25.12 -18.09 21.66
C ALA A 401 -25.61 -18.92 22.86
N ASP A 402 -25.45 -20.25 22.82
CA ASP A 402 -25.92 -21.16 23.88
C ASP A 402 -24.94 -21.27 25.08
N LEU A 403 -23.63 -21.01 24.88
CA LEU A 403 -22.58 -21.26 25.89
C LEU A 403 -22.17 -20.03 26.74
N ALA A 404 -22.70 -18.84 26.47
CA ALA A 404 -22.33 -17.59 27.16
C ALA A 404 -20.80 -17.44 27.31
N LEU A 405 -20.07 -17.56 26.20
CA LEU A 405 -18.61 -17.47 26.21
C LEU A 405 -18.18 -16.05 26.56
N SER A 406 -17.43 -15.94 27.66
CA SER A 406 -17.10 -14.68 28.33
C SER A 406 -15.69 -14.16 28.03
N ASP A 407 -14.83 -14.92 27.36
CA ASP A 407 -13.49 -14.48 26.97
C ASP A 407 -13.00 -15.29 25.74
N ILE A 408 -12.82 -14.61 24.61
CA ILE A 408 -12.24 -15.16 23.38
C ILE A 408 -10.95 -14.39 23.10
N VAL A 409 -9.79 -15.06 23.15
CA VAL A 409 -8.50 -14.43 22.85
C VAL A 409 -7.86 -15.10 21.66
N PHE A 410 -7.63 -14.34 20.59
CA PHE A 410 -6.79 -14.75 19.48
C PHE A 410 -5.35 -14.37 19.77
N VAL A 411 -4.42 -15.28 19.55
CA VAL A 411 -2.98 -15.07 19.70
C VAL A 411 -2.33 -15.34 18.35
N ALA A 412 -1.45 -14.44 17.90
CA ALA A 412 -0.74 -14.57 16.62
C ALA A 412 0.77 -14.32 16.81
N GLU A 413 1.59 -15.10 16.11
CA GLU A 413 3.04 -14.91 16.15
C GLU A 413 3.54 -13.85 15.16
N ASP A 414 2.77 -13.47 14.16
CA ASP A 414 3.15 -12.44 13.19
C ASP A 414 1.97 -11.79 12.47
N PRO A 415 2.20 -10.65 11.81
CA PRO A 415 1.17 -9.96 11.03
C PRO A 415 0.82 -10.64 9.69
N PHE A 416 1.46 -11.76 9.30
CA PHE A 416 1.36 -12.32 7.94
C PHE A 416 0.20 -13.30 7.76
N ILE A 417 -0.99 -12.91 8.21
CA ILE A 417 -2.20 -13.72 8.19
C ILE A 417 -2.60 -14.11 6.75
N PHE A 418 -2.35 -13.23 5.76
CA PHE A 418 -2.66 -13.47 4.35
C PHE A 418 -1.81 -14.59 3.75
N GLU A 419 -0.55 -14.70 4.15
CA GLU A 419 0.41 -15.69 3.67
C GLU A 419 0.29 -17.03 4.39
N GLY A 420 0.02 -17.00 5.69
CA GLY A 420 -0.03 -18.16 6.59
C GLY A 420 0.74 -17.86 7.88
N SER A 421 0.01 -17.51 8.93
CA SER A 421 0.55 -17.19 10.27
C SER A 421 0.22 -18.29 11.28
N ALA A 422 1.03 -18.40 12.33
CA ALA A 422 0.72 -19.22 13.49
C ALA A 422 -0.31 -18.48 14.37
N ILE A 423 -1.48 -19.10 14.56
CA ILE A 423 -2.61 -18.54 15.27
C ILE A 423 -3.11 -19.55 16.30
N ALA A 424 -3.45 -19.07 17.49
CA ALA A 424 -4.17 -19.80 18.51
C ALA A 424 -5.43 -19.05 18.94
N VAL A 425 -6.45 -19.79 19.36
CA VAL A 425 -7.68 -19.27 19.97
C VAL A 425 -7.79 -19.86 21.37
N LEU A 426 -7.85 -19.00 22.37
CA LEU A 426 -8.10 -19.34 23.77
C LEU A 426 -9.58 -19.06 24.06
N LEU A 427 -10.32 -20.09 24.41
CA LEU A 427 -11.74 -20.01 24.75
C LEU A 427 -11.90 -20.34 26.22
N LYS A 428 -12.36 -19.39 27.04
CA LYS A 428 -12.67 -19.66 28.44
C LYS A 428 -13.87 -20.59 28.55
N ILE A 429 -13.74 -21.60 29.40
CA ILE A 429 -14.73 -22.66 29.50
C ILE A 429 -15.80 -22.28 30.53
N SER A 430 -17.00 -21.90 30.06
CA SER A 430 -18.18 -21.70 30.92
C SER A 430 -18.87 -23.04 31.26
N ASN A 431 -18.98 -23.95 30.27
CA ASN A 431 -19.53 -25.30 30.43
C ASN A 431 -18.67 -26.30 29.63
N GLU A 432 -17.80 -27.03 30.34
CA GLU A 432 -16.79 -27.90 29.75
C GLU A 432 -17.39 -29.05 28.94
N THR A 433 -18.39 -29.73 29.50
CA THR A 433 -19.02 -30.90 28.89
C THR A 433 -19.62 -30.54 27.53
N LEU A 434 -20.40 -29.47 27.48
CA LEU A 434 -21.08 -29.03 26.27
C LEU A 434 -20.09 -28.55 25.20
N LEU A 435 -19.06 -27.77 25.59
CA LEU A 435 -18.03 -27.32 24.66
C LEU A 435 -17.25 -28.50 24.06
N ARG A 436 -16.87 -29.47 24.89
CA ARG A 436 -16.12 -30.65 24.46
C ARG A 436 -16.92 -31.52 23.51
N GLU A 437 -18.19 -31.81 23.83
CA GLU A 437 -19.08 -32.60 22.96
C GLU A 437 -19.25 -31.95 21.58
N LYS A 438 -19.47 -30.64 21.54
CA LYS A 438 -19.65 -29.90 20.28
C LYS A 438 -18.37 -29.85 19.45
N LEU A 439 -17.21 -29.65 20.07
CA LEU A 439 -15.91 -29.68 19.37
C LEU A 439 -15.60 -31.06 18.80
N ALA A 440 -15.96 -32.13 19.53
CA ALA A 440 -15.82 -33.51 19.06
C ALA A 440 -16.76 -33.82 17.88
N MET A 441 -18.03 -33.42 17.97
CA MET A 441 -18.98 -33.54 16.86
C MET A 441 -18.49 -32.81 15.61
N THR A 442 -17.98 -31.59 15.79
CA THR A 442 -17.46 -30.77 14.68
C THR A 442 -16.25 -31.42 14.02
N ALA A 443 -15.32 -31.95 14.82
CA ALA A 443 -14.17 -32.68 14.29
C ALA A 443 -14.60 -33.92 13.49
N ALA A 444 -15.55 -34.71 14.03
CA ALA A 444 -16.10 -35.88 13.33
C ALA A 444 -16.80 -35.52 12.01
N GLU A 445 -17.50 -34.39 11.95
CA GLU A 445 -18.06 -33.86 10.70
C GLU A 445 -16.99 -33.49 9.68
N PHE A 446 -15.95 -32.74 10.08
CA PHE A 446 -14.85 -32.37 9.19
C PHE A 446 -14.12 -33.60 8.66
N CYS A 447 -13.83 -34.59 9.52
CA CYS A 447 -13.20 -35.85 9.12
C CYS A 447 -14.06 -36.65 8.13
N ARG A 448 -15.39 -36.59 8.27
CA ARG A 448 -16.33 -37.23 7.33
C ARG A 448 -16.42 -36.48 5.98
N GLU A 449 -16.42 -35.15 6.02
CA GLU A 449 -16.47 -34.31 4.81
C GLU A 449 -15.13 -34.28 4.05
N ASN A 450 -14.02 -34.49 4.76
CA ASN A 450 -12.66 -34.39 4.23
C ASN A 450 -11.82 -35.61 4.65
N PRO A 451 -11.81 -36.68 3.83
CA PRO A 451 -11.05 -37.91 4.13
C PRO A 451 -9.52 -37.73 4.26
N SER A 452 -8.99 -36.57 3.84
CA SER A 452 -7.56 -36.23 3.97
C SER A 452 -7.14 -35.88 5.39
N ILE A 453 -8.08 -35.63 6.30
CA ILE A 453 -7.80 -35.29 7.70
C ILE A 453 -7.43 -36.57 8.45
N LYS A 454 -6.26 -36.55 9.09
CA LYS A 454 -5.82 -37.58 10.02
C LYS A 454 -5.97 -37.06 11.43
N GLU A 455 -6.77 -37.77 12.22
CA GLU A 455 -6.87 -37.59 13.66
C GLU A 455 -5.80 -38.44 14.35
N ASN A 456 -5.00 -37.81 15.21
CA ASN A 456 -4.03 -38.50 16.05
C ASN A 456 -3.84 -37.75 17.38
N THR A 457 -3.20 -38.42 18.34
CA THR A 457 -2.70 -37.79 19.56
C THR A 457 -1.19 -37.66 19.43
N THR A 458 -0.67 -36.45 19.67
CA THR A 458 0.77 -36.14 19.60
C THR A 458 1.23 -35.48 20.88
N VAL A 459 2.53 -35.58 21.19
CA VAL A 459 3.12 -34.90 22.34
C VAL A 459 3.69 -33.55 21.89
N ILE A 460 3.23 -32.46 22.47
CA ILE A 460 3.73 -31.10 22.23
C ILE A 460 3.99 -30.45 23.59
N GLY A 461 5.19 -29.88 23.77
CA GLY A 461 5.57 -29.25 25.05
C GLY A 461 5.52 -30.22 26.25
N GLY A 462 5.60 -31.54 26.03
CA GLY A 462 5.46 -32.57 27.06
C GLY A 462 4.02 -32.96 27.43
N ARG A 463 2.99 -32.40 26.76
CA ARG A 463 1.57 -32.73 26.99
C ARG A 463 0.97 -33.50 25.82
N GLN A 464 -0.02 -34.34 26.10
CA GLN A 464 -0.81 -35.03 25.08
C GLN A 464 -1.79 -34.04 24.44
N VAL A 465 -1.72 -33.91 23.12
CA VAL A 465 -2.49 -32.96 22.33
C VAL A 465 -3.25 -33.70 21.23
N GLN A 466 -4.53 -33.38 21.09
CA GLN A 466 -5.35 -33.87 19.98
C GLN A 466 -4.97 -33.09 18.72
N ALA A 467 -4.63 -33.80 17.64
CA ALA A 467 -4.19 -33.21 16.40
C ALA A 467 -5.03 -33.71 15.22
N PHE A 468 -5.50 -32.76 14.42
CA PHE A 468 -6.24 -32.97 13.18
C PHE A 468 -5.45 -32.32 12.06
N THR A 469 -4.80 -33.13 11.22
CA THR A 469 -3.86 -32.61 10.21
C THR A 469 -4.11 -33.20 8.84
N SER A 470 -3.89 -32.41 7.79
CA SER A 470 -3.87 -32.88 6.40
C SER A 470 -2.48 -32.66 5.75
N PRO A 471 -2.06 -33.51 4.79
CA PRO A 471 -0.76 -33.37 4.13
C PRO A 471 -0.55 -32.04 3.40
N ASP A 472 -1.64 -31.42 2.94
CA ASP A 472 -1.67 -30.17 2.16
C ASP A 472 -1.87 -28.91 3.01
N PHE A 473 -1.80 -29.03 4.34
CA PHE A 473 -1.88 -27.94 5.32
C PHE A 473 -3.19 -27.13 5.25
N ARG A 474 -4.24 -27.67 4.61
CA ARG A 474 -5.60 -27.11 4.69
C ARG A 474 -6.17 -27.23 6.09
N PHE A 475 -5.89 -28.34 6.76
CA PHE A 475 -6.35 -28.65 8.11
C PHE A 475 -5.13 -28.85 9.01
N ARG A 476 -5.03 -28.09 10.09
CA ARG A 476 -3.96 -28.17 11.09
C ARG A 476 -4.50 -27.67 12.41
N SER A 477 -5.23 -28.50 13.16
CA SER A 477 -5.84 -28.09 14.43
C SER A 477 -5.23 -28.93 15.56
N TYR A 478 -4.52 -28.26 16.46
CA TYR A 478 -3.96 -28.81 17.68
C TYR A 478 -4.77 -28.30 18.87
N ARG A 479 -5.32 -29.22 19.67
CA ARG A 479 -6.30 -28.91 20.72
C ARG A 479 -5.85 -29.45 22.08
N ILE A 480 -5.92 -28.61 23.10
CA ILE A 480 -5.67 -28.96 24.49
C ILE A 480 -6.56 -28.14 25.43
N THR A 481 -6.90 -28.71 26.59
CA THR A 481 -7.66 -28.02 27.64
C THR A 481 -6.75 -27.80 28.84
N GLU A 482 -6.49 -26.55 29.21
CA GLU A 482 -5.59 -26.19 30.31
C GLU A 482 -6.08 -24.94 31.04
N LYS A 483 -5.89 -24.88 32.37
CA LYS A 483 -6.21 -23.70 33.20
C LYS A 483 -7.62 -23.11 32.94
N GLY A 484 -8.61 -23.97 32.73
CA GLY A 484 -10.00 -23.56 32.45
C GLY A 484 -10.24 -22.96 31.06
N HIS A 485 -9.29 -23.13 30.13
CA HIS A 485 -9.37 -22.65 28.75
C HIS A 485 -9.23 -23.82 27.76
N GLN A 486 -10.04 -23.79 26.72
CA GLN A 486 -9.85 -24.62 25.54
C GLN A 486 -8.95 -23.85 24.57
N ILE A 487 -7.80 -24.44 24.26
CA ILE A 487 -6.79 -23.87 23.37
C ILE A 487 -6.87 -24.63 22.04
N ILE A 488 -7.02 -23.89 20.95
CA ILE A 488 -7.06 -24.42 19.58
C ILE A 488 -6.01 -23.67 18.77
N CYS A 489 -5.00 -24.35 18.25
CA CYS A 489 -3.86 -23.74 17.60
C CYS A 489 -3.57 -24.40 16.24
N ASN A 490 -3.07 -23.64 15.27
CA ASN A 490 -2.67 -24.17 13.96
C ASN A 490 -1.17 -24.48 13.81
N SER A 491 -0.38 -24.23 14.87
CA SER A 491 1.06 -24.41 14.86
C SER A 491 1.54 -25.17 16.11
N PRO A 492 2.32 -26.24 15.95
CA PRO A 492 2.88 -26.95 17.10
C PRO A 492 3.91 -26.10 17.87
N VAL A 493 4.59 -25.16 17.20
CA VAL A 493 5.58 -24.27 17.83
C VAL A 493 4.90 -23.24 18.72
N LEU A 494 3.84 -22.57 18.23
CA LEU A 494 3.05 -21.65 19.05
C LEU A 494 2.40 -22.38 20.23
N LEU A 495 1.83 -23.57 20.01
CA LEU A 495 1.24 -24.33 21.11
C LEU A 495 2.29 -24.72 22.16
N ALA A 496 3.50 -25.11 21.75
CA ALA A 496 4.60 -25.40 22.67
C ALA A 496 5.00 -24.16 23.49
N LYS A 497 5.01 -22.96 22.88
CA LYS A 497 5.25 -21.70 23.60
C LYS A 497 4.17 -21.42 24.65
N ILE A 498 2.90 -21.60 24.29
CA ILE A 498 1.77 -21.44 25.21
C ILE A 498 1.89 -22.44 26.38
N ILE A 499 2.23 -23.69 26.11
CA ILE A 499 2.45 -24.71 27.15
C ILE A 499 3.65 -24.33 28.04
N ALA A 500 4.74 -23.79 27.47
CA ALA A 500 5.89 -23.33 28.25
C ALA A 500 5.52 -22.19 29.21
N VAL A 501 4.63 -21.29 28.80
CA VAL A 501 4.07 -20.24 29.67
C VAL A 501 3.21 -20.85 30.78
N ILE A 502 2.32 -21.79 30.44
CA ILE A 502 1.47 -22.50 31.42
C ILE A 502 2.31 -23.23 32.49
N ASP A 503 3.45 -23.79 32.08
CA ASP A 503 4.40 -24.49 32.93
C ASP A 503 5.34 -23.55 33.71
N GLY A 504 5.30 -22.23 33.47
CA GLY A 504 6.22 -21.25 34.08
C GLY A 504 7.66 -21.30 33.57
N LYS A 505 7.90 -21.94 32.43
CA LYS A 505 9.22 -22.04 31.76
C LYS A 505 9.53 -20.85 30.85
N ALA A 506 8.49 -20.09 30.47
CA ALA A 506 8.60 -18.89 29.67
C ALA A 506 7.72 -17.78 30.28
N PRO A 507 8.12 -16.50 30.20
CA PRO A 507 7.37 -15.42 30.81
C PRO A 507 6.05 -15.19 30.05
N PRO A 508 4.91 -15.07 30.75
CA PRO A 508 3.67 -14.61 30.15
C PRO A 508 3.73 -13.14 29.79
N LEU A 509 2.87 -12.71 28.89
CA LEU A 509 2.75 -11.31 28.49
C LEU A 509 2.39 -10.37 29.67
N THR A 510 1.72 -10.88 30.70
CA THR A 510 1.40 -10.13 31.92
C THR A 510 2.62 -9.72 32.75
N GLU A 511 3.79 -10.33 32.55
CA GLU A 511 5.03 -9.90 33.21
C GLU A 511 5.63 -8.64 32.57
N TYR A 512 5.19 -8.29 31.35
CA TYR A 512 5.69 -7.12 30.64
C TYR A 512 4.86 -5.88 30.99
N LEU A 513 5.58 -4.82 31.35
CA LEU A 513 4.99 -3.59 31.88
C LEU A 513 4.38 -2.69 30.80
N ASP A 514 4.71 -2.91 29.52
CA ASP A 514 4.04 -2.26 28.40
C ASP A 514 2.56 -2.67 28.36
N LEU A 515 2.21 -3.96 28.45
CA LEU A 515 0.82 -4.40 28.51
C LEU A 515 0.06 -3.72 29.66
N HIS A 516 0.68 -3.65 30.84
CA HIS A 516 0.06 -3.02 32.00
C HIS A 516 -0.24 -1.53 31.75
N TYR A 517 0.72 -0.79 31.19
CA TYR A 517 0.53 0.62 30.84
C TYR A 517 -0.62 0.83 29.84
N PHE A 518 -0.65 0.04 28.77
CA PHE A 518 -1.71 0.14 27.76
C PHE A 518 -3.08 -0.24 28.30
N TYR A 519 -3.15 -1.30 29.11
CA TYR A 519 -4.39 -1.73 29.73
C TYR A 519 -4.92 -0.70 30.75
N GLU A 520 -4.03 -0.05 31.51
CA GLU A 520 -4.39 1.07 32.39
C GLU A 520 -5.02 2.23 31.61
N HIS A 521 -4.44 2.61 30.47
CA HIS A 521 -5.00 3.66 29.62
C HIS A 521 -6.36 3.29 29.05
N ILE A 522 -6.54 2.01 28.71
CA ILE A 522 -7.80 1.48 28.19
C ILE A 522 -8.88 1.46 29.27
N GLU A 523 -8.59 0.94 30.45
CA GLU A 523 -9.51 0.94 31.60
C GLU A 523 -10.02 2.35 31.90
N LYS A 524 -9.13 3.35 31.91
CA LYS A 524 -9.49 4.74 32.16
C LYS A 524 -10.39 5.35 31.09
N ASN A 525 -10.15 5.05 29.82
CA ASN A 525 -10.81 5.71 28.69
C ASN A 525 -11.98 4.91 28.09
N PHE A 526 -12.05 3.61 28.36
CA PHE A 526 -12.98 2.62 27.80
C PHE A 526 -13.42 1.62 28.90
N ALA A 527 -14.09 2.13 29.94
CA ALA A 527 -14.53 1.34 31.10
C ALA A 527 -15.71 0.37 30.82
N GLY A 528 -16.18 0.26 29.57
CA GLY A 528 -17.35 -0.57 29.20
C GLY A 528 -17.02 -2.06 29.00
N PRO A 529 -17.95 -2.98 29.32
CA PRO A 529 -17.74 -4.43 29.24
C PRO A 529 -17.64 -4.98 27.81
N GLY A 530 -18.04 -4.20 26.79
CA GLY A 530 -17.99 -4.59 25.38
C GLY A 530 -16.70 -4.21 24.65
N ARG A 531 -15.65 -3.81 25.37
CA ARG A 531 -14.39 -3.35 24.75
C ARG A 531 -13.59 -4.52 24.19
N ILE A 532 -13.11 -4.37 22.98
CA ILE A 532 -12.23 -5.34 22.34
C ILE A 532 -10.85 -4.71 22.26
N PHE A 533 -9.84 -5.47 22.68
CA PHE A 533 -8.49 -4.96 22.83
C PHE A 533 -7.51 -5.82 22.04
N THR A 534 -6.74 -5.18 21.18
CA THR A 534 -5.61 -5.79 20.45
C THR A 534 -4.32 -5.14 20.91
N PHE A 535 -3.29 -5.96 21.14
CA PHE A 535 -2.00 -5.47 21.64
C PHE A 535 -0.83 -6.15 20.95
N LEU A 536 0.15 -5.33 20.58
CA LEU A 536 1.44 -5.74 20.02
C LEU A 536 2.51 -5.24 20.99
N SER A 537 3.13 -6.16 21.72
CA SER A 537 4.13 -5.84 22.73
C SER A 537 5.47 -5.42 22.13
N ASP A 538 6.30 -4.76 22.93
CA ASP A 538 7.70 -4.46 22.59
C ASP A 538 8.45 -5.75 22.24
N ALA A 539 8.24 -6.83 22.99
CA ALA A 539 8.85 -8.13 22.73
C ALA A 539 8.40 -8.75 21.40
N PHE A 540 7.12 -8.64 21.05
CA PHE A 540 6.59 -9.08 19.75
C PHE A 540 7.27 -8.34 18.61
N ILE A 541 7.34 -7.00 18.69
CA ILE A 541 7.92 -6.20 17.62
C ILE A 541 9.42 -6.49 17.48
N ARG A 542 10.17 -6.58 18.60
CA ARG A 542 11.59 -6.97 18.62
C ARG A 542 11.85 -8.34 18.02
N LYS A 543 10.93 -9.28 18.18
CA LYS A 543 11.02 -10.59 17.52
C LYS A 543 10.96 -10.44 16.01
N LEU A 544 10.02 -9.65 15.47
CA LEU A 544 9.81 -9.52 14.02
C LEU A 544 11.01 -8.93 13.26
N ILE A 545 11.74 -8.02 13.91
CA ILE A 545 12.97 -7.40 13.39
C ILE A 545 14.22 -8.20 13.70
N GLY A 546 14.12 -9.26 14.52
CA GLY A 546 15.25 -10.06 14.98
C GLY A 546 15.87 -10.87 13.84
N PRO A 547 17.12 -11.33 13.99
CA PRO A 547 17.89 -11.92 12.89
C PRO A 547 17.23 -13.16 12.31
N ALA A 548 16.86 -14.12 13.16
CA ALA A 548 16.20 -15.36 12.73
C ALA A 548 14.89 -15.08 11.99
N TYR A 549 14.06 -14.21 12.57
CA TYR A 549 12.71 -13.95 12.06
C TYR A 549 12.75 -13.17 10.73
N LYS A 550 13.61 -12.15 10.65
CA LYS A 550 13.75 -11.30 9.46
C LYS A 550 14.31 -12.10 8.27
N ILE A 551 15.31 -12.95 8.52
CA ILE A 551 15.90 -13.79 7.48
C ILE A 551 14.92 -14.88 7.02
N ALA A 552 14.24 -15.57 7.95
CA ALA A 552 13.19 -16.54 7.61
C ALA A 552 12.05 -15.89 6.79
N THR A 553 11.64 -14.67 7.17
CA THR A 553 10.64 -13.90 6.41
C THR A 553 11.13 -13.59 5.00
N LYS A 554 12.40 -13.20 4.83
CA LYS A 554 13.02 -12.97 3.51
C LYS A 554 12.99 -14.25 2.66
N ARG A 555 13.43 -15.38 3.19
CA ARG A 555 13.40 -16.69 2.49
C ARG A 555 11.99 -17.09 2.10
N ARG A 556 10.99 -16.85 2.96
CA ARG A 556 9.58 -17.11 2.63
C ARG A 556 9.08 -16.22 1.50
N LEU A 557 9.42 -14.93 1.48
CA LEU A 557 9.07 -14.00 0.40
C LEU A 557 9.73 -14.37 -0.93
N GLU A 558 11.00 -14.77 -0.90
CA GLU A 558 11.70 -15.29 -2.07
C GLU A 558 11.07 -16.59 -2.59
N CYS A 559 10.64 -17.48 -1.68
CA CYS A 559 9.88 -18.67 -2.06
C CYS A 559 8.56 -18.29 -2.74
N MET A 560 7.81 -17.31 -2.23
CA MET A 560 6.59 -16.82 -2.86
C MET A 560 6.85 -16.25 -4.25
N ARG A 561 7.92 -15.46 -4.41
CA ARG A 561 8.35 -14.92 -5.71
C ARG A 561 8.66 -16.05 -6.69
N ASN A 562 9.45 -17.03 -6.27
CA ASN A 562 9.81 -18.18 -7.11
C ASN A 562 8.55 -18.97 -7.50
N THR A 563 7.64 -19.24 -6.57
CA THR A 563 6.34 -19.88 -6.85
C THR A 563 5.51 -19.07 -7.85
N LEU A 564 5.49 -17.74 -7.77
CA LEU A 564 4.79 -16.88 -8.74
C LEU A 564 5.44 -16.96 -10.13
N LEU A 565 6.77 -17.01 -10.22
CA LEU A 565 7.45 -17.23 -11.50
C LEU A 565 7.12 -18.61 -12.08
N GLN A 566 7.09 -19.64 -11.22
CA GLN A 566 6.69 -20.99 -11.61
C GLN A 566 5.23 -21.08 -12.05
N SER A 567 4.34 -20.26 -11.47
CA SER A 567 2.93 -20.20 -11.88
C SER A 567 2.80 -19.75 -13.34
N HIS A 568 3.66 -18.81 -13.76
CA HIS A 568 3.76 -18.38 -15.16
C HIS A 568 4.42 -19.43 -16.05
N GLU A 569 5.43 -20.17 -15.58
CA GLU A 569 6.01 -21.32 -16.31
C GLU A 569 4.94 -22.40 -16.59
N ILE A 570 4.13 -22.74 -15.59
CA ILE A 570 3.02 -23.68 -15.76
C ILE A 570 1.97 -23.11 -16.71
N LEU A 571 1.68 -21.81 -16.66
CA LEU A 571 0.72 -21.19 -17.57
C LEU A 571 1.12 -21.40 -19.04
N VAL A 572 2.39 -21.18 -19.38
CA VAL A 572 2.86 -21.28 -20.76
C VAL A 572 3.24 -22.70 -21.18
N SER A 573 3.91 -23.46 -20.30
CA SER A 573 4.49 -24.76 -20.64
C SER A 573 3.71 -25.96 -20.08
N GLY A 574 2.88 -25.75 -19.07
CA GLY A 574 2.09 -26.80 -18.39
C GLY A 574 2.87 -27.60 -17.36
N LYS A 575 4.15 -27.24 -17.14
CA LYS A 575 5.05 -27.88 -16.20
C LYS A 575 5.87 -26.82 -15.46
N LEU A 576 6.54 -27.24 -14.41
CA LEU A 576 7.51 -26.39 -13.71
C LEU A 576 8.72 -26.10 -14.63
N GLY A 577 9.27 -24.89 -14.50
CA GLY A 577 10.53 -24.51 -15.11
C GLY A 577 11.71 -25.20 -14.44
N ALA A 578 12.78 -25.43 -15.19
CA ALA A 578 13.99 -26.05 -14.67
C ALA A 578 14.76 -25.10 -13.74
N GLY A 579 15.38 -25.64 -12.68
CA GLY A 579 16.32 -24.92 -11.82
C GLY A 579 15.71 -23.98 -10.78
N ALA A 580 14.39 -24.00 -10.60
CA ALA A 580 13.76 -23.27 -9.50
C ALA A 580 13.85 -24.08 -8.20
N GLU A 581 14.55 -23.53 -7.23
CA GLU A 581 14.71 -24.12 -5.90
C GLU A 581 14.18 -23.17 -4.82
N CYS A 582 13.71 -23.77 -3.73
CA CYS A 582 13.35 -23.01 -2.55
C CYS A 582 14.61 -22.43 -1.90
N PRO A 583 14.57 -21.21 -1.31
CA PRO A 583 15.70 -20.64 -0.57
C PRO A 583 16.18 -21.49 0.62
N GLU A 584 15.33 -22.37 1.14
CA GLU A 584 15.67 -23.37 2.17
C GLU A 584 16.26 -24.67 1.57
N GLY A 585 16.43 -24.73 0.25
CA GLY A 585 16.73 -25.94 -0.50
C GLY A 585 15.48 -26.71 -0.92
N GLY A 586 15.64 -27.66 -1.84
CA GLY A 586 14.56 -28.52 -2.33
C GLY A 586 13.82 -27.96 -3.54
N ALA A 587 13.41 -28.89 -4.42
CA ALA A 587 12.69 -28.57 -5.65
C ALA A 587 11.19 -28.37 -5.40
N TYR A 588 10.58 -27.47 -6.15
CA TYR A 588 9.14 -27.32 -6.17
C TYR A 588 8.48 -28.51 -6.86
N GLU A 589 7.26 -28.85 -6.44
CA GLU A 589 6.43 -29.87 -7.07
C GLU A 589 5.10 -29.26 -7.54
N TYR A 590 4.53 -29.80 -8.61
CA TYR A 590 3.21 -29.41 -9.11
C TYR A 590 2.27 -30.61 -9.02
N VAL A 591 1.36 -30.58 -8.03
CA VAL A 591 0.46 -31.68 -7.69
C VAL A 591 -0.94 -31.12 -7.43
N ASP A 592 -1.97 -31.78 -7.97
CA ASP A 592 -3.38 -31.40 -7.82
C ASP A 592 -3.71 -29.94 -8.24
N GLY A 593 -2.99 -29.40 -9.22
CA GLY A 593 -3.21 -28.02 -9.68
C GLY A 593 -2.61 -26.96 -8.76
N GLU A 594 -1.73 -27.34 -7.83
CA GLU A 594 -1.06 -26.41 -6.91
C GLU A 594 0.47 -26.60 -6.96
N ILE A 595 1.21 -25.49 -6.85
CA ILE A 595 2.66 -25.54 -6.63
C ILE A 595 2.92 -25.73 -5.14
N ARG A 596 3.66 -26.79 -4.79
CA ARG A 596 4.03 -27.14 -3.43
C ARG A 596 5.53 -26.97 -3.25
N CYS A 597 5.91 -26.17 -2.27
CA CYS A 597 7.27 -26.12 -1.76
C CYS A 597 7.46 -27.19 -0.65
N PRO A 598 8.57 -27.94 -0.62
CA PRO A 598 8.82 -28.93 0.43
C PRO A 598 8.91 -28.33 1.83
N HIS A 599 9.44 -27.11 1.96
CA HIS A 599 9.59 -26.39 3.24
C HIS A 599 8.40 -25.46 3.51
N HIS A 600 8.14 -24.54 2.59
CA HIS A 600 7.15 -23.47 2.77
C HIS A 600 5.73 -23.83 2.35
N ARG A 601 5.50 -24.99 1.70
CA ARG A 601 4.18 -25.46 1.21
C ARG A 601 3.60 -24.59 0.09
N SER A 602 2.29 -24.39 0.09
CA SER A 602 1.54 -23.75 -1.01
C SER A 602 1.20 -22.31 -0.68
N PHE A 603 1.11 -21.46 -1.71
CA PHE A 603 0.67 -20.07 -1.55
C PHE A 603 -0.69 -19.97 -0.84
N GLY A 604 -0.80 -19.01 0.08
CA GLY A 604 -1.97 -18.85 0.96
C GLY A 604 -2.07 -19.88 2.10
N ARG A 605 -1.22 -20.91 2.14
CA ARG A 605 -1.08 -21.87 3.25
C ARG A 605 0.39 -22.09 3.55
N LEU A 606 1.15 -20.99 3.59
CA LEU A 606 2.58 -21.10 3.84
C LEU A 606 2.82 -21.56 5.28
N THR A 607 3.89 -22.31 5.48
CA THR A 607 4.37 -22.65 6.82
C THR A 607 4.62 -21.35 7.60
N PRO A 608 4.11 -21.22 8.85
CA PRO A 608 4.41 -20.08 9.71
C PRO A 608 5.91 -19.86 9.86
N VAL A 609 6.34 -18.60 9.93
CA VAL A 609 7.78 -18.25 9.96
C VAL A 609 8.49 -18.88 11.18
N SER A 610 7.79 -18.94 12.31
CA SER A 610 8.28 -19.54 13.55
C SER A 610 8.57 -21.05 13.47
N GLU A 611 7.94 -21.76 12.54
CA GLU A 611 8.19 -23.19 12.31
C GLU A 611 9.46 -23.44 11.46
N LEU A 612 10.03 -22.40 10.84
CA LEU A 612 11.19 -22.48 9.93
C LEU A 612 12.26 -21.41 10.26
N LEU A 613 12.54 -21.19 11.54
CA LEU A 613 13.60 -20.26 11.94
C LEU A 613 14.99 -20.87 11.67
N PRO A 614 15.89 -20.16 10.96
CA PRO A 614 17.23 -20.66 10.68
C PRO A 614 18.11 -20.62 11.92
N ALA A 615 18.91 -21.67 12.13
CA ALA A 615 19.98 -21.68 13.13
C ALA A 615 21.31 -21.13 12.56
N GLY A 616 21.57 -21.39 11.28
CA GLY A 616 22.74 -20.92 10.54
C GLY A 616 22.33 -20.23 9.23
N VAL A 617 23.05 -19.17 8.88
CA VAL A 617 22.80 -18.35 7.70
C VAL A 617 24.07 -18.14 6.88
N THR A 618 23.91 -17.82 5.62
CA THR A 618 25.05 -17.51 4.74
C THR A 618 25.70 -16.18 5.13
N SER A 619 26.95 -15.97 4.76
CA SER A 619 27.64 -14.69 4.97
C SER A 619 26.91 -13.52 4.31
N GLU A 620 26.27 -13.75 3.16
CA GLU A 620 25.47 -12.75 2.44
C GLU A 620 24.20 -12.35 3.20
N GLU A 621 23.47 -13.32 3.74
CA GLU A 621 22.30 -13.07 4.58
C GLU A 621 22.67 -12.32 5.86
N ALA A 622 23.77 -12.72 6.50
CA ALA A 622 24.32 -12.05 7.67
C ALA A 622 24.72 -10.59 7.36
N GLY A 623 25.39 -10.35 6.23
CA GLY A 623 25.77 -9.02 5.75
C GLY A 623 24.55 -8.15 5.47
N SER A 624 23.56 -8.69 4.74
CA SER A 624 22.29 -8.02 4.44
C SER A 624 21.54 -7.62 5.72
N TYR A 625 21.49 -8.51 6.72
CA TYR A 625 20.84 -8.22 7.99
C TYR A 625 21.59 -7.15 8.79
N LYS A 626 22.92 -7.18 8.83
CA LYS A 626 23.73 -6.12 9.48
C LYS A 626 23.50 -4.76 8.84
N GLN A 627 23.38 -4.71 7.52
CA GLN A 627 23.05 -3.48 6.80
C GLN A 627 21.65 -2.99 7.14
N PHE A 628 20.66 -3.88 7.17
CA PHE A 628 19.33 -3.56 7.65
C PHE A 628 19.40 -2.94 9.04
N VAL A 629 20.11 -3.55 10.00
CA VAL A 629 20.25 -3.00 11.36
C VAL A 629 20.93 -1.63 11.36
N ALA A 630 21.98 -1.42 10.54
CA ALA A 630 22.66 -0.14 10.43
C ALA A 630 21.75 0.96 9.87
N GLN A 631 21.04 0.69 8.77
CA GLN A 631 20.07 1.61 8.17
C GLN A 631 18.90 1.85 9.12
N TYR A 632 18.44 0.79 9.79
CA TYR A 632 17.37 0.86 10.76
C TYR A 632 17.73 1.80 11.91
N ASN A 633 18.94 1.65 12.48
CA ASN A 633 19.43 2.52 13.55
C ASN A 633 19.68 3.97 13.07
N GLN A 634 19.95 4.19 11.77
CA GLN A 634 20.19 5.53 11.19
C GLN A 634 18.90 6.28 10.80
N TYR A 635 17.88 5.58 10.28
CA TYR A 635 16.69 6.19 9.65
C TYR A 635 15.37 5.83 10.34
N PHE A 636 15.24 4.60 10.84
CA PHE A 636 13.97 4.01 11.29
C PHE A 636 13.86 3.88 12.80
N SER A 637 14.47 4.80 13.55
CA SER A 637 14.19 5.00 14.98
C SER A 637 12.75 5.52 15.25
N GLN A 638 11.82 5.43 14.29
CA GLN A 638 10.51 6.08 14.29
C GLN A 638 9.32 5.15 14.61
N PHE A 639 9.49 3.81 14.57
CA PHE A 639 8.34 2.87 14.54
C PHE A 639 8.37 1.74 15.57
N PHE A 640 9.32 1.76 16.51
CA PHE A 640 9.29 0.79 17.60
C PHE A 640 8.41 1.30 18.69
N ASP A 641 7.12 1.04 18.61
CA ASP A 641 6.21 1.46 19.66
C ASP A 641 5.34 0.25 19.95
N PRO A 642 5.18 -0.19 21.21
CA PRO A 642 4.06 -1.09 21.50
C PRO A 642 2.77 -0.42 21.01
N ILE A 643 1.91 -1.23 20.41
CA ILE A 643 0.68 -0.74 19.78
C ILE A 643 -0.49 -1.36 20.54
N GLY A 644 -1.35 -0.51 21.07
CA GLY A 644 -2.63 -0.91 21.62
C GLY A 644 -3.75 -0.35 20.77
N PHE A 645 -4.66 -1.21 20.37
CA PHE A 645 -5.88 -0.81 19.69
C PHE A 645 -7.08 -1.27 20.51
N VAL A 646 -7.90 -0.33 20.96
CA VAL A 646 -9.15 -0.61 21.66
C VAL A 646 -10.32 -0.15 20.83
N PHE A 647 -11.39 -0.93 20.84
CA PHE A 647 -12.63 -0.52 20.19
C PHE A 647 -13.88 -0.95 20.96
N THR A 648 -14.94 -0.16 20.85
CA THR A 648 -16.26 -0.42 21.44
C THR A 648 -17.34 -0.22 20.38
N THR A 649 -18.38 -1.06 20.44
CA THR A 649 -19.51 -1.02 19.49
C THR A 649 -20.75 -0.33 20.05
N GLU A 650 -20.81 -0.02 21.34
CA GLU A 650 -21.96 0.59 22.02
C GLU A 650 -21.52 1.58 23.11
N PRO A 651 -22.29 2.66 23.38
CA PRO A 651 -23.49 3.12 22.65
C PRO A 651 -23.18 3.74 21.28
N GLU A 652 -21.94 4.14 21.03
CA GLU A 652 -21.43 4.66 19.76
C GLU A 652 -20.19 3.87 19.34
N PHE A 653 -19.95 3.73 18.03
CA PHE A 653 -18.71 3.09 17.57
C PHE A 653 -17.52 4.02 17.82
N ARG A 654 -16.56 3.52 18.57
CA ARG A 654 -15.38 4.27 19.00
C ARG A 654 -14.17 3.35 18.98
N GLY A 655 -13.16 3.71 18.20
CA GLY A 655 -11.86 3.03 18.15
C GLY A 655 -10.76 3.98 18.58
N ARG A 656 -9.75 3.49 19.31
CA ARG A 656 -8.55 4.25 19.63
C ARG A 656 -7.31 3.40 19.43
N LEU A 657 -6.38 3.95 18.65
CA LEU A 657 -5.03 3.48 18.47
C LEU A 657 -4.11 4.29 19.39
N LEU A 658 -3.36 3.61 20.24
CA LEU A 658 -2.31 4.16 21.09
C LEU A 658 -0.97 3.64 20.57
N ILE A 659 -0.06 4.57 20.33
CA ILE A 659 1.30 4.35 19.82
C ILE A 659 2.26 5.11 20.75
N MET A 660 3.26 4.41 21.29
CA MET A 660 4.25 4.93 22.24
C MET A 660 5.68 5.03 21.67
N PRO A 661 6.08 6.18 21.08
CA PRO A 661 7.41 6.42 20.48
C PRO A 661 8.60 5.93 21.31
N LEU A 662 9.26 4.79 21.02
CA LEU A 662 10.41 4.29 21.82
C LEU A 662 11.69 5.13 21.68
N VAL A 663 11.76 6.08 20.73
CA VAL A 663 12.96 6.91 20.53
C VAL A 663 12.65 8.40 20.58
N GLU A 664 13.47 9.14 21.32
CA GLU A 664 13.55 10.61 21.28
C GLU A 664 14.05 11.06 19.90
N ASN A 665 13.14 11.16 18.93
CA ASN A 665 13.44 11.68 17.59
C ASN A 665 12.80 13.04 17.34
N GLY A 666 13.44 13.79 16.42
CA GLY A 666 13.07 15.16 16.04
C GLY A 666 11.59 15.33 15.70
N VAL A 667 10.95 14.45 14.90
CA VAL A 667 9.58 14.70 14.41
C VAL A 667 8.52 14.66 15.51
N TYR A 668 8.48 13.61 16.34
CA TYR A 668 7.48 13.53 17.42
C TYR A 668 7.75 14.57 18.50
N SER A 669 9.02 14.74 18.90
CA SER A 669 9.41 15.78 19.87
C SER A 669 9.18 17.20 19.34
N GLU A 670 9.34 17.44 18.03
CA GLU A 670 8.97 18.69 17.37
C GLU A 670 7.47 18.87 17.36
N LEU A 671 6.69 17.87 16.95
CA LEU A 671 5.22 17.93 17.00
C LEU A 671 4.72 18.21 18.42
N GLN A 672 5.25 17.51 19.43
CA GLN A 672 4.95 17.73 20.84
C GLN A 672 5.33 19.15 21.29
N LYS A 673 6.50 19.65 20.88
CA LYS A 673 6.91 21.04 21.13
C LYS A 673 5.99 22.05 20.44
N ASN A 674 5.33 21.65 19.36
CA ASN A 674 4.60 22.55 18.47
C ASN A 674 3.08 22.55 18.66
N VAL A 675 2.51 21.56 19.35
CA VAL A 675 1.07 21.53 19.68
C VAL A 675 0.75 22.21 21.01
N ARG A 676 -0.52 22.62 21.18
CA ARG A 676 -1.06 23.06 22.46
C ARG A 676 -1.68 21.89 23.22
N HIS A 677 -1.27 21.63 24.46
CA HIS A 677 -1.78 20.53 25.30
C HIS A 677 -3.12 20.84 26.02
N GLN A 678 -3.92 21.74 25.46
CA GLN A 678 -5.27 22.07 25.94
C GLN A 678 -6.31 21.62 24.92
N ALA A 679 -7.55 21.40 25.35
CA ALA A 679 -8.64 21.09 24.44
C ALA A 679 -8.79 22.20 23.38
N MET A 680 -8.99 21.78 22.12
CA MET A 680 -9.22 22.69 21.02
C MET A 680 -10.57 23.42 21.20
N LYS A 681 -10.57 24.74 21.08
CA LYS A 681 -11.82 25.53 21.16
C LYS A 681 -12.68 25.24 19.93
N PRO A 682 -13.99 24.97 20.08
CA PRO A 682 -14.88 24.78 18.94
C PRO A 682 -15.06 26.11 18.18
N ALA A 683 -14.90 26.07 16.85
CA ALA A 683 -15.20 27.19 15.97
C ALA A 683 -16.67 27.17 15.48
N PRO A 684 -17.20 28.33 15.02
CA PRO A 684 -18.50 28.42 14.34
C PRO A 684 -18.63 27.39 13.21
N GLN A 685 -19.79 26.75 13.08
CA GLN A 685 -19.98 25.60 12.19
C GLN A 685 -20.90 25.93 11.02
N LEU A 686 -20.53 25.48 9.82
CA LEU A 686 -21.36 25.61 8.63
C LEU A 686 -22.43 24.51 8.61
N LYS A 687 -23.69 24.89 8.36
CA LYS A 687 -24.79 23.94 8.16
C LYS A 687 -24.53 22.95 7.02
N THR A 688 -23.93 23.42 5.93
CA THR A 688 -23.59 22.63 4.74
C THR A 688 -22.18 22.03 4.79
N CYS A 689 -21.52 22.04 5.96
CA CYS A 689 -20.19 21.47 6.12
C CYS A 689 -20.19 19.98 5.74
N ILE A 690 -19.33 19.59 4.80
CA ILE A 690 -19.13 18.19 4.41
C ILE A 690 -17.84 17.62 4.99
N MET A 691 -16.85 18.48 5.26
CA MET A 691 -15.56 18.09 5.79
C MET A 691 -14.96 19.24 6.63
N LYS A 692 -14.40 18.91 7.78
CA LYS A 692 -13.83 19.86 8.74
C LYS A 692 -12.46 19.36 9.23
N PHE A 693 -11.47 20.23 9.16
CA PHE A 693 -10.11 20.01 9.65
C PHE A 693 -9.85 20.94 10.83
N GLY A 694 -9.22 20.43 11.88
CA GLY A 694 -8.79 21.20 13.03
C GLY A 694 -7.33 20.92 13.37
N ALA A 695 -6.59 21.97 13.73
CA ALA A 695 -5.23 21.87 14.23
C ALA A 695 -5.04 22.82 15.43
N ASN A 696 -4.60 22.30 16.56
CA ASN A 696 -4.35 23.05 17.79
C ASN A 696 -2.84 23.20 18.02
N LEU A 697 -2.27 24.14 17.29
CA LEU A 697 -0.84 24.41 17.26
C LEU A 697 -0.49 25.57 18.20
N LYS A 698 0.79 25.73 18.54
CA LYS A 698 1.28 26.95 19.18
C LYS A 698 1.43 28.05 18.14
N ALA A 699 1.25 29.31 18.55
CA ALA A 699 1.34 30.46 17.67
C ALA A 699 2.68 30.55 16.91
N GLU A 700 3.79 30.09 17.51
CA GLU A 700 5.12 30.10 16.92
C GLU A 700 5.27 29.16 15.72
N THR A 701 4.35 28.21 15.58
CA THR A 701 4.42 27.07 14.64
C THR A 701 3.43 27.19 13.50
N LEU A 702 2.60 28.25 13.54
CA LEU A 702 1.80 28.62 12.39
C LEU A 702 2.72 28.86 11.19
N PRO A 703 2.39 28.32 10.00
CA PRO A 703 3.23 28.45 8.83
C PRO A 703 3.32 29.93 8.44
N LEU A 704 4.51 30.51 8.63
CA LEU A 704 4.82 31.87 8.22
C LEU A 704 5.63 31.85 6.92
N PRO A 705 5.43 32.84 6.02
CA PRO A 705 6.21 32.92 4.80
C PRO A 705 7.72 32.94 5.08
N GLY A 706 8.54 32.15 4.37
CA GLY A 706 9.94 31.90 4.73
C GLY A 706 10.81 33.17 4.90
N HIS A 707 10.56 34.22 4.14
CA HIS A 707 11.28 35.50 4.22
C HIS A 707 10.81 36.41 5.38
N TRP A 708 9.73 36.08 6.09
CA TRP A 708 9.37 36.76 7.36
C TRP A 708 10.37 36.45 8.48
N HIS A 709 11.18 35.41 8.33
CA HIS A 709 12.29 35.09 9.22
C HIS A 709 13.52 36.00 9.03
N ASN A 710 13.46 36.96 8.10
CA ASN A 710 14.49 37.99 7.95
C ASN A 710 14.47 38.94 9.16
N PRO A 711 15.63 39.29 9.76
CA PRO A 711 15.71 40.20 10.91
C PRO A 711 14.97 41.53 10.74
N GLN A 712 14.80 42.00 9.51
CA GLN A 712 14.08 43.25 9.19
C GLN A 712 12.54 43.14 9.27
N LEU A 713 11.99 41.92 9.34
CA LEU A 713 10.54 41.64 9.35
C LEU A 713 10.08 40.95 10.65
N SER A 714 10.96 40.83 11.65
CA SER A 714 10.73 40.21 12.97
C SER A 714 9.49 40.77 13.69
N ARG A 715 9.20 42.07 13.54
CA ARG A 715 8.02 42.72 14.11
C ARG A 715 6.69 42.16 13.57
N ARG A 716 6.65 41.68 12.31
CA ARG A 716 5.43 41.10 11.70
C ARG A 716 5.15 39.71 12.24
N THR A 717 6.19 38.90 12.39
CA THR A 717 6.15 37.59 13.06
C THR A 717 5.68 37.71 14.51
N GLU A 718 6.15 38.72 15.26
CA GLU A 718 5.72 38.99 16.64
C GLU A 718 4.25 39.40 16.73
N LEU A 719 3.76 40.26 15.83
CA LEU A 719 2.35 40.65 15.78
C LEU A 719 1.45 39.45 15.48
N PHE A 720 1.82 38.59 14.53
CA PHE A 720 1.06 37.37 14.24
C PHE A 720 0.97 36.43 15.44
N ARG A 721 2.08 36.25 16.17
CA ARG A 721 2.09 35.45 17.40
C ARG A 721 1.28 36.08 18.53
N LYS A 722 1.19 37.42 18.55
CA LYS A 722 0.34 38.15 19.50
C LYS A 722 -1.14 37.98 19.19
N TRP A 723 -1.53 37.98 17.92
CA TRP A 723 -2.93 37.98 17.51
C TRP A 723 -3.61 36.62 17.59
N PHE A 724 -2.89 35.53 17.31
CA PHE A 724 -3.46 34.20 17.20
C PHE A 724 -2.91 33.25 18.26
N THR A 725 -3.77 32.38 18.78
CA THR A 725 -3.35 31.34 19.73
C THR A 725 -2.65 30.16 19.04
N GLY A 726 -2.97 29.92 17.76
CA GLY A 726 -2.55 28.75 16.98
C GLY A 726 -3.62 27.66 16.81
N CYS A 727 -4.83 27.84 17.38
CA CYS A 727 -5.99 27.01 17.05
C CYS A 727 -6.60 27.43 15.71
N LEU A 728 -6.68 26.49 14.77
CA LEU A 728 -7.14 26.69 13.40
C LEU A 728 -8.18 25.63 13.02
N TRP A 729 -9.32 26.08 12.47
CA TRP A 729 -10.28 25.21 11.79
C TRP A 729 -10.39 25.56 10.32
N ALA A 730 -10.55 24.56 9.45
CA ALA A 730 -10.92 24.74 8.06
C ALA A 730 -12.14 23.86 7.74
N GLN A 731 -13.16 24.44 7.14
CA GLN A 731 -14.42 23.78 6.81
C GLN A 731 -14.68 23.90 5.32
N ILE A 732 -15.08 22.79 4.70
CA ILE A 732 -15.49 22.73 3.30
C ILE A 732 -17.00 22.54 3.28
N ALA A 733 -17.71 23.40 2.56
CA ALA A 733 -19.15 23.27 2.35
C ALA A 733 -19.47 22.47 1.09
N ASP A 734 -20.67 21.88 1.08
CA ASP A 734 -21.22 21.18 -0.06
C ASP A 734 -21.32 22.10 -1.29
N HIS A 735 -20.92 21.59 -2.46
CA HIS A 735 -20.90 22.33 -3.72
C HIS A 735 -20.92 21.37 -4.91
N PRO A 736 -21.38 21.77 -6.10
CA PRO A 736 -21.17 20.95 -7.29
C PRO A 736 -19.67 20.80 -7.58
N LEU A 737 -19.20 19.58 -7.89
CA LEU A 737 -17.78 19.37 -8.16
C LEU A 737 -17.36 20.06 -9.46
N LEU A 738 -16.51 21.09 -9.34
CA LEU A 738 -15.90 21.74 -10.51
C LEU A 738 -14.77 20.91 -11.12
N PHE A 739 -14.07 20.15 -10.28
CA PHE A 739 -12.98 19.25 -10.66
C PHE A 739 -13.19 17.91 -9.95
N GLN A 740 -13.07 16.82 -10.70
CA GLN A 740 -13.07 15.48 -10.12
C GLN A 740 -11.73 15.21 -9.45
N TRP A 741 -11.75 14.79 -8.19
CA TRP A 741 -10.53 14.40 -7.50
C TRP A 741 -10.35 12.90 -7.62
N ASP A 742 -9.11 12.46 -7.72
CA ASP A 742 -8.80 11.04 -7.56
C ASP A 742 -9.04 10.66 -6.09
N SER A 743 -10.12 9.92 -5.84
CA SER A 743 -10.49 9.45 -4.49
C SER A 743 -9.39 8.59 -3.87
N ASN A 744 -8.60 7.86 -4.68
CA ASN A 744 -7.48 7.07 -4.19
C ASN A 744 -6.34 7.96 -3.72
N LEU A 745 -6.04 9.05 -4.44
CA LEU A 745 -5.01 10.00 -4.02
C LEU A 745 -5.42 10.74 -2.74
N MET A 746 -6.68 11.17 -2.67
CA MET A 746 -7.24 11.84 -1.51
C MET A 746 -7.21 10.92 -0.28
N ALA A 747 -7.67 9.68 -0.45
CA ALA A 747 -7.67 8.71 0.63
C ALA A 747 -6.26 8.29 1.03
N ARG A 748 -5.35 8.04 0.08
CA ARG A 748 -3.94 7.73 0.39
C ARG A 748 -3.27 8.85 1.18
N GLY A 749 -3.60 10.10 0.90
CA GLY A 749 -3.04 11.22 1.65
C GLY A 749 -3.68 11.42 3.04
N ILE A 750 -4.99 11.22 3.17
CA ILE A 750 -5.67 11.17 4.48
C ILE A 750 -5.17 9.96 5.30
N LEU A 751 -5.00 8.79 4.69
CA LEU A 751 -4.53 7.55 5.32
C LEU A 751 -3.02 7.59 5.61
N GLY A 752 -2.22 8.23 4.76
CA GLY A 752 -0.81 8.51 5.03
C GLY A 752 -0.63 9.40 6.26
N SER A 753 -1.59 10.30 6.52
CA SER A 753 -1.64 11.09 7.74
C SER A 753 -2.05 10.28 9.00
N LEU A 754 -2.79 9.17 8.82
CA LEU A 754 -3.16 8.23 9.89
C LEU A 754 -1.99 7.31 10.30
N GLY A 755 -1.07 6.99 9.38
CA GLY A 755 0.05 6.05 9.58
C GLY A 755 1.40 6.68 9.97
N GLY A 756 1.44 7.97 10.32
CA GLY A 756 2.68 8.68 10.64
C GLY A 756 3.62 8.90 9.43
N GLY A 757 3.13 8.69 8.20
CA GLY A 757 3.87 8.96 6.98
C GLY A 757 4.11 10.45 6.75
N ARG A 758 5.07 10.79 5.88
CA ARG A 758 5.45 12.18 5.56
C ARG A 758 4.21 13.01 5.24
N THR A 759 3.84 13.88 6.18
CA THR A 759 2.75 14.88 6.11
C THR A 759 2.87 15.85 4.93
N ALA A 760 4.01 15.84 4.23
CA ALA A 760 4.34 16.74 3.15
C ALA A 760 3.42 16.60 1.92
N ASP A 761 2.91 15.41 1.60
CA ASP A 761 2.19 15.21 0.33
C ASP A 761 0.74 15.76 0.37
N PHE A 762 0.13 15.85 1.56
CA PHE A 762 -1.20 16.46 1.74
C PHE A 762 -1.17 17.89 2.25
N ALA A 763 -0.09 18.31 2.92
CA ALA A 763 0.15 19.70 3.28
C ALA A 763 0.23 20.62 2.04
N VAL A 764 0.43 20.05 0.84
CA VAL A 764 0.35 20.77 -0.45
C VAL A 764 -1.06 21.30 -0.72
N LEU A 765 -2.13 20.64 -0.26
CA LEU A 765 -3.51 21.10 -0.44
C LEU A 765 -3.96 21.95 0.75
N SER A 766 -3.37 23.13 0.90
CA SER A 766 -3.80 24.08 1.94
C SER A 766 -5.29 24.46 1.76
N PRO A 767 -6.03 24.77 2.84
CA PRO A 767 -7.42 25.26 2.73
C PRO A 767 -7.58 26.46 1.77
N PHE A 768 -6.54 27.28 1.61
CA PHE A 768 -6.50 28.38 0.65
C PHE A 768 -6.50 27.92 -0.79
N LEU A 769 -5.70 26.90 -1.12
CA LEU A 769 -5.74 26.26 -2.42
C LEU A 769 -7.11 25.65 -2.68
N MET A 770 -7.69 25.00 -1.67
CA MET A 770 -9.00 24.41 -1.82
C MET A 770 -10.10 25.43 -2.11
N SER A 771 -9.94 26.65 -1.60
CA SER A 771 -10.90 27.74 -1.82
C SER A 771 -11.12 28.10 -3.31
N PHE A 772 -10.21 27.74 -4.22
CA PHE A 772 -10.36 27.96 -5.66
C PHE A 772 -11.38 27.02 -6.30
N PHE A 773 -11.54 25.83 -5.71
CA PHE A 773 -12.34 24.75 -6.29
C PHE A 773 -13.60 24.46 -5.47
N SER A 774 -13.58 24.79 -4.18
CA SER A 774 -14.66 24.50 -3.23
C SER A 774 -14.92 25.69 -2.32
N PRO A 775 -16.15 25.89 -1.82
CA PRO A 775 -16.41 26.87 -0.78
C PRO A 775 -15.73 26.45 0.53
N VAL A 776 -14.78 27.26 0.99
CA VAL A 776 -14.00 27.00 2.20
C VAL A 776 -14.15 28.16 3.18
N MET A 777 -14.30 27.82 4.45
CA MET A 777 -14.18 28.77 5.56
C MET A 777 -13.04 28.34 6.49
N VAL A 778 -12.13 29.26 6.76
CA VAL A 778 -11.05 29.11 7.73
C VAL A 778 -11.38 29.93 8.97
N SER A 779 -11.16 29.36 10.15
CA SER A 779 -11.39 30.02 11.44
C SER A 779 -10.10 29.98 12.25
N LEU A 780 -9.56 31.16 12.58
CA LEU A 780 -8.33 31.34 13.36
C LEU A 780 -8.68 31.90 14.73
N GLU A 781 -8.35 31.19 15.81
CA GLU A 781 -8.65 31.64 17.18
C GLU A 781 -7.79 32.86 17.52
N LEU A 782 -8.46 33.94 17.91
CA LEU A 782 -7.82 35.16 18.38
C LEU A 782 -7.48 35.05 19.87
N THR A 783 -6.36 35.64 20.25
CA THR A 783 -6.00 35.81 21.67
C THR A 783 -6.88 36.84 22.39
N ASP A 784 -7.38 37.83 21.64
CA ASP A 784 -8.28 38.89 22.12
C ASP A 784 -9.23 39.31 20.97
N ALA A 785 -10.47 39.66 21.29
CA ALA A 785 -11.43 40.16 20.32
C ALA A 785 -10.99 41.48 19.66
N GLU A 786 -10.29 42.35 20.39
CA GLU A 786 -9.78 43.62 19.86
C GLU A 786 -8.74 43.44 18.74
N HIS A 787 -8.06 42.28 18.70
CA HIS A 787 -7.07 41.99 17.66
C HIS A 787 -7.67 41.89 16.26
N TYR A 788 -8.97 41.63 16.13
CA TYR A 788 -9.64 41.63 14.83
C TYR A 788 -9.46 42.96 14.10
N GLN A 789 -9.77 44.08 14.76
CA GLN A 789 -9.65 45.40 14.13
C GLN A 789 -8.19 45.74 13.82
N ALA A 790 -7.25 45.38 14.72
CA ALA A 790 -5.82 45.56 14.50
C ALA A 790 -5.30 44.78 13.26
N ILE A 791 -5.84 43.59 13.00
CA ILE A 791 -5.50 42.81 11.79
C ILE A 791 -6.02 43.50 10.54
N ILE A 792 -7.27 43.99 10.56
CA ILE A 792 -7.87 44.70 9.42
C ILE A 792 -7.08 45.98 9.11
N ASP A 793 -6.75 46.78 10.12
CA ASP A 793 -5.97 48.01 9.96
C ASP A 793 -4.56 47.71 9.42
N PHE A 794 -3.94 46.63 9.89
CA PHE A 794 -2.66 46.17 9.37
C PHE A 794 -2.74 45.74 7.90
N LEU A 795 -3.77 44.98 7.51
CA LEU A 795 -3.99 44.59 6.11
C LEU A 795 -4.18 45.83 5.22
N GLN A 796 -5.00 46.79 5.66
CA GLN A 796 -5.21 48.04 4.94
C GLN A 796 -3.90 48.82 4.75
N MET A 797 -3.11 48.97 5.82
CA MET A 797 -1.80 49.62 5.77
C MET A 797 -0.83 48.93 4.79
N GLU A 798 -0.77 47.59 4.80
CA GLU A 798 0.09 46.83 3.87
C GLU A 798 -0.37 46.98 2.42
N ILE A 799 -1.67 46.97 2.16
CA ILE A 799 -2.25 47.20 0.82
C ILE A 799 -1.89 48.60 0.30
N ASP A 800 -2.04 49.63 1.14
CA ASP A 800 -1.73 51.01 0.74
C ASP A 800 -0.23 51.24 0.54
N SER A 801 0.61 50.61 1.36
CA SER A 801 2.06 50.59 1.18
C SER A 801 2.47 49.92 -0.14
N ALA A 802 1.82 48.80 -0.49
CA ALA A 802 2.08 48.09 -1.74
C ALA A 802 1.63 48.86 -3.00
N ARG A 803 0.56 49.66 -2.91
CA ARG A 803 0.07 50.52 -4.01
C ARG A 803 1.10 51.56 -4.46
N SER A 804 2.04 51.96 -3.60
CA SER A 804 3.08 52.94 -3.91
C SER A 804 4.22 52.44 -4.81
N MET A 805 4.26 51.13 -5.16
CA MET A 805 5.34 50.50 -5.95
C MET A 805 4.89 49.98 -7.34
N ARG A 806 3.96 50.64 -8.04
CA ARG A 806 3.36 50.14 -9.30
C ARG A 806 4.23 50.37 -10.55
N GLY A 807 4.23 49.39 -11.48
CA GLY A 807 4.83 49.56 -12.81
C GLY A 807 4.84 48.38 -13.79
N GLY A 808 4.03 47.32 -13.66
CA GLY A 808 4.10 46.17 -14.60
C GLY A 808 2.82 45.33 -14.76
N PHE A 809 2.66 44.73 -15.94
CA PHE A 809 1.49 43.93 -16.41
C PHE A 809 1.13 42.69 -15.54
N VAL A 810 2.09 42.17 -14.76
CA VAL A 810 1.92 40.99 -13.88
C VAL A 810 1.99 41.39 -12.40
N SER A 811 1.73 42.66 -12.09
CA SER A 811 1.72 43.13 -10.70
C SER A 811 0.37 42.81 -10.06
N PRO A 812 0.33 42.06 -8.94
CA PRO A 812 -0.93 41.79 -8.25
C PRO A 812 -1.45 43.04 -7.55
N GLU A 813 -2.75 43.27 -7.65
CA GLU A 813 -3.46 44.31 -6.93
C GLU A 813 -4.28 43.72 -5.80
N PHE A 814 -4.25 44.38 -4.65
CA PHE A 814 -5.07 44.02 -3.50
C PHE A 814 -6.01 45.18 -3.18
N SER A 815 -7.22 44.85 -2.77
CA SER A 815 -8.18 45.80 -2.22
C SER A 815 -8.89 45.20 -1.02
N LEU A 816 -9.21 46.06 -0.07
CA LEU A 816 -10.00 45.74 1.10
C LEU A 816 -11.16 46.72 1.14
N SER A 817 -12.38 46.23 1.34
CA SER A 817 -13.58 47.06 1.36
C SER A 817 -14.57 46.52 2.38
N ARG A 818 -15.24 47.41 3.12
CA ARG A 818 -16.29 46.99 4.05
C ARG A 818 -17.57 46.66 3.29
N LEU A 819 -18.23 45.59 3.68
CA LEU A 819 -19.52 45.15 3.18
C LEU A 819 -20.39 44.75 4.37
N GLU A 820 -21.64 45.18 4.35
CA GLU A 820 -22.66 44.71 5.30
C GLU A 820 -23.81 44.14 4.48
N GLU A 821 -24.15 42.88 4.75
CA GLU A 821 -25.19 42.16 4.01
C GLU A 821 -25.79 41.07 4.90
N ASN A 822 -27.12 40.92 4.87
CA ASN A 822 -27.90 40.02 5.75
C ASN A 822 -27.57 40.18 7.25
N GLY A 823 -27.27 41.40 7.70
CA GLY A 823 -26.94 41.70 9.10
C GLY A 823 -25.56 41.20 9.54
N VAL A 824 -24.71 40.78 8.61
CA VAL A 824 -23.31 40.41 8.89
C VAL A 824 -22.40 41.49 8.33
N GLU A 825 -21.65 42.16 9.21
CA GLU A 825 -20.55 43.03 8.80
C GLU A 825 -19.32 42.21 8.45
N MET A 826 -18.73 42.47 7.28
CA MET A 826 -17.56 41.76 6.79
C MET A 826 -16.63 42.68 5.98
N TYR A 827 -15.36 42.31 5.88
CA TYR A 827 -14.42 42.93 4.95
C TYR A 827 -14.18 42.03 3.74
N VAL A 828 -14.25 42.62 2.55
CA VAL A 828 -14.02 41.98 1.27
C VAL A 828 -12.57 42.22 0.87
N LEU A 829 -11.75 41.18 0.97
CA LEU A 829 -10.36 41.18 0.50
C LEU A 829 -10.33 40.62 -0.92
N SER A 830 -10.03 41.46 -1.91
CA SER A 830 -9.88 41.03 -3.30
C SER A 830 -8.41 41.04 -3.72
N PHE A 831 -8.05 40.00 -4.46
CA PHE A 831 -6.77 39.80 -5.10
C PHE A 831 -7.00 39.76 -6.61
N ASP A 832 -6.38 40.69 -7.32
CA ASP A 832 -6.40 40.78 -8.77
C ASP A 832 -5.01 40.49 -9.31
N LEU A 833 -4.88 39.48 -10.16
CA LEU A 833 -3.68 39.24 -10.93
C LEU A 833 -4.07 38.98 -12.37
N PHE A 834 -3.61 39.88 -13.26
CA PHE A 834 -3.96 39.84 -14.66
C PHE A 834 -5.49 39.81 -14.87
N ALA A 835 -6.06 38.70 -15.36
CA ALA A 835 -7.48 38.52 -15.61
C ALA A 835 -8.20 37.71 -14.51
N ILE A 836 -7.49 37.31 -13.45
CA ILE A 836 -8.03 36.48 -12.37
C ILE A 836 -8.27 37.36 -11.14
N ARG A 837 -9.54 37.45 -10.71
CA ARG A 837 -9.93 38.04 -9.42
C ARG A 837 -10.32 36.92 -8.45
N LYS A 838 -9.66 36.86 -7.29
CA LYS A 838 -10.04 35.99 -6.18
C LYS A 838 -10.44 36.85 -4.98
N THR A 839 -11.62 36.60 -4.44
CA THR A 839 -12.16 37.33 -3.29
C THR A 839 -12.29 36.44 -2.08
N TYR A 840 -11.97 36.99 -0.92
CA TYR A 840 -12.19 36.42 0.40
C TYR A 840 -12.98 37.41 1.26
N TYR A 841 -13.76 36.87 2.18
CA TYR A 841 -14.59 37.63 3.11
C TYR A 841 -14.09 37.37 4.53
N LEU A 842 -13.90 38.44 5.31
CA LEU A 842 -13.35 38.39 6.65
C LEU A 842 -14.39 38.92 7.64
N THR A 843 -14.61 38.19 8.73
CA THR A 843 -15.45 38.66 9.85
C THR A 843 -14.93 38.10 11.18
N CYS A 844 -15.46 38.55 12.31
CA CYS A 844 -15.13 38.03 13.64
C CYS A 844 -16.38 37.48 14.33
N ARG A 845 -16.29 36.26 14.86
CA ARG A 845 -17.37 35.63 15.63
C ARG A 845 -16.81 34.64 16.64
N ASP A 846 -17.37 34.62 17.85
CA ASP A 846 -17.00 33.70 18.93
C ASP A 846 -15.50 33.68 19.29
N GLY A 847 -14.81 34.82 19.09
CA GLY A 847 -13.37 34.96 19.30
C GLY A 847 -12.50 34.34 18.19
N PHE A 848 -13.06 34.08 17.01
CA PHE A 848 -12.33 33.64 15.82
C PHE A 848 -12.36 34.71 14.73
N LEU A 849 -11.22 34.92 14.07
CA LEU A 849 -11.18 35.51 12.75
C LEU A 849 -11.65 34.46 11.74
N LEU A 850 -12.76 34.74 11.05
CA LEU A 850 -13.30 33.90 10.00
C LEU A 850 -12.87 34.45 8.64
N VAL A 851 -12.35 33.59 7.78
CA VAL A 851 -11.98 33.91 6.40
C VAL A 851 -12.72 32.93 5.48
N ALA A 852 -13.67 33.42 4.70
CA ALA A 852 -14.48 32.60 3.81
C ALA A 852 -14.20 32.93 2.34
N SER A 853 -14.24 31.91 1.48
CA SER A 853 -14.10 32.07 0.03
C SER A 853 -15.38 32.53 -0.67
N LYS A 854 -16.50 32.53 0.06
CA LYS A 854 -17.85 32.90 -0.35
C LYS A 854 -18.55 33.55 0.84
N LYS A 855 -19.24 34.67 0.62
CA LYS A 855 -19.95 35.40 1.68
C LYS A 855 -21.13 34.62 2.24
N GLU A 856 -21.75 33.78 1.42
CA GLU A 856 -22.93 32.98 1.77
C GLU A 856 -22.67 32.06 2.96
N LEU A 857 -21.41 31.60 3.11
CA LEU A 857 -21.00 30.75 4.22
C LEU A 857 -21.20 31.42 5.59
N PHE A 858 -21.13 32.76 5.68
CA PHE A 858 -21.37 33.46 6.94
C PHE A 858 -22.85 33.49 7.34
N TYR A 859 -23.77 33.36 6.38
CA TYR A 859 -25.21 33.35 6.64
C TYR A 859 -25.69 31.99 7.16
N GLU A 860 -24.88 30.94 6.97
CA GLU A 860 -25.19 29.55 7.35
C GLU A 860 -24.62 29.14 8.72
N LEU A 861 -24.01 30.08 9.45
CA LEU A 861 -23.36 29.82 10.74
C LEU A 861 -24.39 29.63 11.86
N GLU A 862 -24.76 28.38 12.11
CA GLU A 862 -25.57 27.94 13.26
C GLU A 862 -24.69 27.75 14.53
N SER A 863 -25.31 27.70 15.72
CA SER A 863 -24.64 27.12 16.90
C SER A 863 -24.43 25.62 16.66
N PRO A 864 -23.30 25.02 17.05
CA PRO A 864 -23.04 23.59 16.81
C PRO A 864 -24.20 22.72 17.34
N GLU A 865 -24.57 21.67 16.59
CA GLU A 865 -25.54 20.67 17.07
C GLU A 865 -25.16 20.26 18.50
N GLU A 866 -26.12 20.17 19.43
CA GLU A 866 -25.82 19.91 20.86
C GLU A 866 -24.94 18.67 21.08
N ARG A 867 -25.01 17.68 20.16
CA ARG A 867 -24.20 16.46 20.16
C ARG A 867 -22.69 16.70 19.91
N GLU A 868 -22.29 17.80 19.29
CA GLU A 868 -20.89 18.08 18.93
C GLU A 868 -20.17 18.99 19.93
N LYS A 869 -20.89 19.60 20.89
CA LYS A 869 -20.28 20.45 21.92
C LYS A 869 -19.34 19.62 22.79
N GLY A 870 -18.02 19.87 22.64
CA GLY A 870 -16.98 19.17 23.38
C GLY A 870 -16.58 17.80 22.81
N ALA A 871 -17.08 17.44 21.61
CA ALA A 871 -16.78 16.14 21.00
C ALA A 871 -15.38 16.05 20.38
N PHE A 872 -14.84 17.17 19.88
CA PHE A 872 -13.57 17.24 19.15
C PHE A 872 -12.50 17.97 19.97
N THR A 873 -11.72 17.21 20.74
CA THR A 873 -10.73 17.77 21.69
C THR A 873 -9.29 17.46 21.29
N GLY A 874 -9.07 16.67 20.23
CA GLY A 874 -7.75 16.32 19.72
C GLY A 874 -6.91 17.52 19.30
N ASN A 875 -5.58 17.34 19.27
CA ASN A 875 -4.64 18.30 18.71
C ASN A 875 -4.85 18.46 17.21
N PHE A 876 -5.19 17.37 16.52
CA PHE A 876 -5.62 17.40 15.12
C PHE A 876 -6.96 16.70 14.99
N ASN A 877 -7.87 17.26 14.20
CA ASN A 877 -9.21 16.74 14.01
C ASN A 877 -9.53 16.69 12.51
N LEU A 878 -10.09 15.59 12.04
CA LEU A 878 -10.71 15.45 10.73
C LEU A 878 -12.12 14.93 10.93
N VAL A 879 -13.12 15.67 10.48
CA VAL A 879 -14.53 15.30 10.60
C VAL A 879 -15.17 15.31 9.23
N LEU A 880 -15.90 14.25 8.90
CA LEU A 880 -16.69 14.09 7.67
C LEU A 880 -18.17 14.07 8.02
N TYR A 881 -18.98 14.78 7.23
CA TYR A 881 -20.44 14.85 7.40
C TYR A 881 -21.18 14.33 6.15
N PRO A 882 -21.22 13.01 5.92
CA PRO A 882 -21.96 12.39 4.84
C PRO A 882 -23.41 12.87 4.66
N LYS A 883 -24.15 13.07 5.75
CA LYS A 883 -25.54 13.57 5.74
C LYS A 883 -25.69 14.93 5.02
N ASN A 884 -24.63 15.73 5.01
CA ASN A 884 -24.63 17.08 4.42
C ASN A 884 -24.27 17.08 2.93
N ILE A 885 -23.76 15.98 2.38
CA ILE A 885 -23.40 15.87 0.95
C ILE A 885 -24.68 15.69 0.12
N ARG A 886 -25.16 16.77 -0.52
CA ARG A 886 -26.35 16.78 -1.37
C ARG A 886 -26.00 17.14 -2.82
N LEU A 887 -25.23 18.20 -3.02
CA LEU A 887 -24.81 18.71 -4.33
C LEU A 887 -23.70 17.85 -4.94
N MET A 888 -22.71 17.43 -4.14
CA MET A 888 -21.63 16.53 -4.62
C MET A 888 -22.09 15.08 -4.84
N ARG A 889 -23.23 14.68 -4.27
CA ARG A 889 -23.64 13.28 -4.19
C ARG A 889 -23.73 12.58 -5.54
N PRO A 890 -24.36 13.13 -6.59
CA PRO A 890 -24.42 12.47 -7.90
C PRO A 890 -23.04 12.23 -8.51
N ASP A 891 -22.14 13.21 -8.41
CA ASP A 891 -20.78 13.13 -8.95
C ASP A 891 -19.96 12.06 -8.21
N LEU A 892 -20.08 11.99 -6.87
CA LEU A 892 -19.40 10.96 -6.06
C LEU A 892 -19.91 9.55 -6.38
N LEU A 893 -21.21 9.38 -6.64
CA LEU A 893 -21.77 8.10 -7.09
C LEU A 893 -21.26 7.72 -8.49
N GLU A 894 -21.11 8.68 -9.40
CA GLU A 894 -20.52 8.44 -10.72
C GLU A 894 -19.03 8.06 -10.63
N ILE A 895 -18.25 8.76 -9.79
CA ILE A 895 -16.84 8.41 -9.52
C ILE A 895 -16.75 6.97 -9.01
N ARG A 896 -17.65 6.57 -8.12
CA ARG A 896 -17.70 5.18 -7.63
C ARG A 896 -18.07 4.18 -8.72
N ALA A 897 -19.04 4.50 -9.58
CA ALA A 897 -19.38 3.65 -10.73
C ALA A 897 -18.17 3.45 -11.66
N ARG A 898 -17.34 4.49 -11.85
CA ARG A 898 -16.09 4.42 -12.63
C ARG A 898 -15.05 3.52 -11.95
N SER A 899 -14.83 3.67 -10.65
CA SER A 899 -13.93 2.81 -9.86
C SER A 899 -14.35 1.33 -9.91
N GLN A 900 -15.64 1.01 -9.73
CA GLN A 900 -16.12 -0.38 -9.86
C GLN A 900 -15.92 -0.93 -11.28
N ARG A 901 -16.12 -0.10 -12.31
CA ARG A 901 -15.89 -0.49 -13.70
C ARG A 901 -14.41 -0.75 -13.98
N GLU A 902 -13.51 0.04 -13.41
CA GLU A 902 -12.06 -0.11 -13.52
C GLU A 902 -11.57 -1.39 -12.85
N ALA A 903 -12.00 -1.68 -11.62
CA ALA A 903 -11.70 -2.93 -10.94
C ALA A 903 -12.27 -4.16 -11.70
N CYS A 904 -13.45 -4.01 -12.32
CA CYS A 904 -14.00 -5.02 -13.21
C CYS A 904 -13.18 -5.16 -14.50
N LEU A 905 -12.64 -4.05 -15.05
CA LEU A 905 -11.78 -4.06 -16.23
C LEU A 905 -10.47 -4.81 -15.96
N GLU A 906 -9.84 -4.59 -14.80
CA GLU A 906 -8.64 -5.34 -14.42
C GLU A 906 -8.91 -6.84 -14.29
N ASN A 907 -10.04 -7.23 -13.68
CA ASN A 907 -10.47 -8.62 -13.67
C ASN A 907 -10.69 -9.17 -15.09
N LEU A 908 -11.34 -8.42 -15.98
CA LEU A 908 -11.50 -8.83 -17.37
C LEU A 908 -10.14 -9.02 -18.07
N LYS A 909 -9.18 -8.11 -17.88
CA LYS A 909 -7.80 -8.27 -18.40
C LYS A 909 -7.12 -9.51 -17.83
N ASN A 910 -7.29 -9.82 -16.55
CA ASN A 910 -6.74 -11.01 -15.91
C ASN A 910 -7.33 -12.30 -16.50
N ILE A 911 -8.64 -12.33 -16.68
CA ILE A 911 -9.37 -13.47 -17.26
C ILE A 911 -8.93 -13.68 -18.70
N HIS A 912 -8.86 -12.59 -19.44
CA HIS A 912 -8.44 -12.57 -20.83
C HIS A 912 -7.01 -13.09 -20.99
N PHE A 913 -6.09 -12.62 -20.16
CA PHE A 913 -4.70 -13.10 -20.10
C PHE A 913 -4.62 -14.61 -19.90
N VAL A 914 -5.33 -15.17 -18.91
CA VAL A 914 -5.30 -16.62 -18.66
C VAL A 914 -5.93 -17.37 -19.83
N SER A 915 -7.02 -16.84 -20.39
CA SER A 915 -7.69 -17.41 -21.55
C SER A 915 -6.83 -17.36 -22.82
N SER A 916 -5.84 -16.46 -22.91
CA SER A 916 -4.86 -16.40 -24.02
C SER A 916 -3.96 -17.62 -24.09
N PHE A 917 -3.56 -18.15 -22.94
CA PHE A 917 -2.55 -19.21 -22.85
C PHE A 917 -3.17 -20.58 -22.52
N ARG A 918 -4.25 -20.60 -21.72
CA ARG A 918 -4.88 -21.83 -21.20
C ARG A 918 -6.42 -21.72 -21.16
N PRO A 919 -7.10 -21.55 -22.31
CA PRO A 919 -8.56 -21.45 -22.33
C PRO A 919 -9.26 -22.71 -21.79
N ASP A 920 -8.76 -23.90 -22.13
CA ASP A 920 -9.36 -25.18 -21.73
C ASP A 920 -9.12 -25.55 -20.26
N GLN A 921 -8.15 -24.90 -19.60
CA GLN A 921 -7.79 -25.10 -18.20
C GLN A 921 -7.93 -23.80 -17.38
N PHE A 922 -8.85 -22.93 -17.80
CA PHE A 922 -9.00 -21.58 -17.24
C PHE A 922 -9.08 -21.57 -15.70
N LYS A 923 -9.95 -22.40 -15.10
CA LYS A 923 -10.17 -22.37 -13.65
C LYS A 923 -8.91 -22.72 -12.86
N SER A 924 -8.20 -23.79 -13.25
CA SER A 924 -6.94 -24.19 -12.60
C SER A 924 -5.84 -23.17 -12.86
N SER A 925 -5.69 -22.66 -14.07
CA SER A 925 -4.66 -21.68 -14.41
C SER A 925 -4.88 -20.32 -13.77
N TYR A 926 -6.13 -19.86 -13.67
CA TYR A 926 -6.48 -18.62 -12.97
C TYR A 926 -6.18 -18.75 -11.48
N GLN A 927 -6.57 -19.88 -10.88
CA GLN A 927 -6.29 -20.17 -9.47
C GLN A 927 -4.78 -20.23 -9.18
N ILE A 928 -3.98 -20.80 -10.09
CA ILE A 928 -2.51 -20.89 -9.94
C ILE A 928 -1.85 -19.51 -10.00
N VAL A 929 -2.29 -18.63 -10.90
CA VAL A 929 -1.68 -17.32 -11.12
C VAL A 929 -2.16 -16.27 -10.11
N TYR A 930 -3.45 -16.28 -9.76
CA TYR A 930 -4.08 -15.22 -8.96
C TYR A 930 -4.59 -15.69 -7.59
N GLY A 931 -4.55 -16.99 -7.28
CA GLY A 931 -4.86 -17.53 -5.95
C GLY A 931 -6.35 -17.54 -5.56
N ALA A 932 -7.24 -16.95 -6.35
CA ALA A 932 -8.68 -16.93 -6.10
C ALA A 932 -9.47 -16.78 -7.41
N ALA A 933 -10.78 -17.06 -7.37
CA ALA A 933 -11.67 -16.78 -8.50
C ALA A 933 -11.94 -15.27 -8.66
N PRO A 934 -12.10 -14.77 -9.89
CA PRO A 934 -12.42 -13.37 -10.12
C PRO A 934 -13.87 -13.08 -9.68
N ASN A 935 -14.06 -12.00 -8.91
CA ASN A 935 -15.38 -11.52 -8.51
C ASN A 935 -15.62 -10.10 -9.04
N CYS A 936 -16.84 -9.84 -9.52
CA CYS A 936 -17.20 -8.50 -9.96
C CYS A 936 -17.60 -7.65 -8.75
N PRO A 937 -17.07 -6.42 -8.61
CA PRO A 937 -17.40 -5.54 -7.48
C PRO A 937 -18.90 -5.20 -7.41
N ALA A 938 -19.60 -5.21 -8.56
CA ALA A 938 -21.05 -5.03 -8.65
C ALA A 938 -21.86 -6.34 -8.65
N GLY A 939 -21.27 -7.48 -8.24
CA GLY A 939 -21.98 -8.78 -8.15
C GLY A 939 -22.24 -9.49 -9.49
N GLY A 940 -21.64 -9.03 -10.58
CA GLY A 940 -21.72 -9.67 -11.90
C GLY A 940 -20.96 -11.00 -12.00
N LYS A 941 -21.32 -11.82 -12.99
CA LYS A 941 -20.60 -13.06 -13.35
C LYS A 941 -19.68 -12.80 -14.54
N TYR A 942 -18.54 -13.45 -14.56
CA TYR A 942 -17.59 -13.38 -15.67
C TYR A 942 -17.72 -14.58 -16.62
N SER A 943 -17.52 -14.32 -17.92
CA SER A 943 -17.28 -15.34 -18.94
C SER A 943 -15.81 -15.31 -19.36
N ASN A 944 -15.20 -16.49 -19.44
CA ASN A 944 -13.85 -16.71 -19.98
C ASN A 944 -13.85 -17.02 -21.49
N GLU A 945 -15.03 -17.17 -22.11
CA GLU A 945 -15.12 -17.25 -23.57
C GLU A 945 -14.71 -15.91 -24.16
N LEU A 946 -13.79 -15.93 -25.14
CA LEU A 946 -13.40 -14.71 -25.84
C LEU A 946 -14.55 -14.25 -26.74
N PRO A 947 -14.97 -12.98 -26.67
CA PRO A 947 -14.50 -11.88 -25.82
C PRO A 947 -14.90 -12.05 -24.37
N VAL A 948 -13.94 -11.89 -23.46
CA VAL A 948 -14.26 -11.92 -22.02
C VAL A 948 -15.29 -10.85 -21.70
N SER A 949 -16.24 -11.20 -20.84
CA SER A 949 -17.34 -10.31 -20.51
C SER A 949 -17.80 -10.48 -19.06
N CYS A 950 -18.36 -9.41 -18.52
CA CYS A 950 -19.06 -9.36 -17.26
C CYS A 950 -20.56 -9.14 -17.52
N THR A 951 -21.43 -9.88 -16.84
CA THR A 951 -22.89 -9.72 -16.98
C THR A 951 -23.40 -8.32 -16.60
N VAL A 952 -22.65 -7.58 -15.78
CA VAL A 952 -23.02 -6.23 -15.33
C VAL A 952 -22.33 -5.16 -16.18
N HIS A 953 -21.01 -5.27 -16.35
CA HIS A 953 -20.19 -4.22 -16.96
C HIS A 953 -19.86 -4.45 -18.44
N GLY A 954 -20.23 -5.58 -19.05
CA GLY A 954 -19.92 -5.88 -20.45
C GLY A 954 -18.48 -6.32 -20.67
N THR A 955 -17.92 -6.01 -21.84
CA THR A 955 -16.56 -6.41 -22.28
C THR A 955 -15.50 -5.36 -21.94
N ILE A 956 -14.23 -5.65 -22.24
CA ILE A 956 -13.11 -4.68 -22.07
C ILE A 956 -13.38 -3.38 -22.85
N SER A 957 -13.83 -3.45 -24.11
CA SER A 957 -14.02 -2.29 -25.00
C SER A 957 -15.44 -1.71 -25.03
N GLY A 958 -16.47 -2.51 -24.77
CA GLY A 958 -17.89 -2.14 -24.94
C GLY A 958 -18.65 -2.01 -23.63
N GLY A 959 -17.94 -1.87 -22.51
CA GLY A 959 -18.56 -1.84 -21.19
C GLY A 959 -19.22 -0.51 -20.83
N ALA A 960 -20.32 -0.58 -20.08
CA ALA A 960 -21.04 0.60 -19.60
C ALA A 960 -20.79 0.84 -18.11
N LEU A 961 -20.80 2.11 -17.70
CA LEU A 961 -20.93 2.48 -16.29
C LEU A 961 -22.33 2.09 -15.81
N LYS A 962 -22.39 1.54 -14.59
CA LYS A 962 -23.65 1.16 -13.96
C LYS A 962 -23.88 1.99 -12.70
N PRO A 963 -25.13 2.40 -12.42
CA PRO A 963 -25.44 3.10 -11.18
C PRO A 963 -25.05 2.26 -9.98
N VAL A 964 -24.56 2.93 -8.93
CA VAL A 964 -24.19 2.29 -7.67
C VAL A 964 -25.20 2.65 -6.57
N PRO A 965 -25.43 1.77 -5.59
CA PRO A 965 -26.24 2.10 -4.42
C PRO A 965 -25.67 3.31 -3.67
N ASP A 966 -26.56 4.11 -3.07
CA ASP A 966 -26.17 5.24 -2.24
C ASP A 966 -25.55 4.77 -0.92
N PHE A 967 -24.24 4.92 -0.81
CA PHE A 967 -23.45 4.46 0.33
C PHE A 967 -23.34 5.50 1.46
N PHE A 968 -23.90 6.70 1.29
CA PHE A 968 -23.94 7.72 2.34
C PHE A 968 -25.17 7.61 3.23
N LYS A 969 -26.11 6.72 2.90
CA LYS A 969 -27.38 6.56 3.61
C LYS A 969 -27.15 5.97 5.00
N GLY A 970 -27.63 6.63 6.06
CA GLY A 970 -27.53 6.15 7.44
C GLY A 970 -26.22 6.52 8.14
N VAL A 971 -25.39 7.37 7.53
CA VAL A 971 -24.11 7.81 8.10
C VAL A 971 -24.21 9.28 8.53
N GLY A 972 -24.25 9.52 9.85
CA GLY A 972 -24.39 10.87 10.40
C GLY A 972 -23.10 11.68 10.29
N ALA A 973 -22.09 11.32 11.08
CA ALA A 973 -20.76 11.93 11.03
C ALA A 973 -19.66 10.94 11.42
N ILE A 974 -18.45 11.19 10.94
CA ILE A 974 -17.26 10.40 11.22
C ILE A 974 -16.17 11.36 11.66
N SER A 975 -15.56 11.11 12.82
CA SER A 975 -14.44 11.93 13.28
C SER A 975 -13.20 11.09 13.51
N ILE A 976 -12.05 11.65 13.17
CA ILE A 976 -10.71 11.17 13.45
C ILE A 976 -10.04 12.27 14.26
N GLN A 977 -9.53 11.93 15.44
CA GLN A 977 -8.89 12.86 16.36
C GLN A 977 -7.53 12.32 16.73
N SER A 978 -6.48 13.13 16.58
CA SER A 978 -5.14 12.78 17.01
C SER A 978 -4.73 13.62 18.21
N PHE A 979 -4.22 12.96 19.24
CA PHE A 979 -3.71 13.54 20.47
C PHE A 979 -2.20 13.34 20.52
N ILE A 980 -1.47 14.41 20.79
CA ILE A 980 -0.03 14.44 20.94
C ILE A 980 0.26 14.99 22.33
N ASP A 981 0.62 14.10 23.24
CA ASP A 981 0.90 14.44 24.63
C ASP A 981 2.26 13.85 25.06
N PRO A 982 2.78 14.21 26.25
CA PRO A 982 3.99 13.59 26.80
C PRO A 982 3.86 12.08 27.05
N GLU A 983 2.64 11.55 27.01
CA GLU A 983 2.29 10.16 27.24
C GLU A 983 2.07 9.38 25.91
N GLY A 984 2.40 9.94 24.73
CA GLY A 984 2.41 9.24 23.43
C GLY A 984 1.48 9.80 22.35
N PHE A 985 1.53 9.17 21.17
CA PHE A 985 0.64 9.48 20.05
C PHE A 985 -0.63 8.64 20.16
N GLN A 986 -1.79 9.30 20.12
CA GLN A 986 -3.09 8.62 20.14
C GLN A 986 -3.90 9.07 18.95
N SER A 987 -4.52 8.13 18.24
CA SER A 987 -5.52 8.44 17.23
C SER A 987 -6.82 7.76 17.59
N GLU A 988 -7.91 8.50 17.53
CA GLU A 988 -9.24 8.06 17.91
C GLU A 988 -10.20 8.29 16.76
N VAL A 989 -10.99 7.27 16.44
CA VAL A 989 -12.05 7.33 15.46
C VAL A 989 -13.39 7.17 16.16
N ARG A 990 -14.34 8.07 15.85
CA ARG A 990 -15.72 8.01 16.36
C ARG A 990 -16.71 8.07 15.21
N PHE A 991 -17.77 7.29 15.34
CA PHE A 991 -18.89 7.29 14.42
C PHE A 991 -20.13 7.75 15.13
N PHE A 992 -20.78 8.74 14.53
CA PHE A 992 -22.05 9.28 15.01
C PHE A 992 -23.14 8.82 14.03
N PRO A 993 -24.10 8.01 14.49
CA PRO A 993 -25.26 7.64 13.66
C PRO A 993 -26.10 8.88 13.32
N GLU A 994 -26.90 8.78 12.25
CA GLU A 994 -27.85 9.84 11.84
C GLU A 994 -28.86 10.22 12.93
#